data_AF-A0A481RLK5-F1
#
_entry.id   AF-A0A481RLK5-F1
#
_cell.length_a   1.000
_cell.length_b   1.000
_cell.length_c   1.000
_cell.angle_alpha   90.00
_cell.angle_beta   90.00
_cell.angle_gamma   90.00
#
_symmetry.space_group_name_H-M   'P 1'
#
loop_
_entity.id
_entity.type
_entity.pdbx_description
1 polymer ?
#
loop_
_entity_poly.entity_id
_entity_poly.type
_entity_poly.pdbx_seq_one_letter_code
_entity_poly.pdbx_strand_id
1 'polypeptide(L)'
;MSDTPSTTGTTNQPPSIFDACEPRQDVLTGELAEDQFAASLADVAHSDDAPEVYADPRLFFEKTFPTAGLQDLLTRLATRFVGAHNDDYTGTNGILRLDTSFGGGKTHNQIAAYHLAESPSAVPDLSDFILDQDISDEYTDAAALGLDVNSAVFVGTHVDAEDARSNYDNPDAPATKTMWGEMAYQLFGREGYEFLRENDENRTPPGTTKLERLFERNDNPSLILIDEIAAYLEQAAAVEIGDSTLAKQTNTFLMSLLSATQNNDKVTVVLSIADTAFADQAEDVRGLVSETISEFNSISDRVEGSITPTEDNEVAAVLRHRLFESVAGDGRDATVDAYMSLYTGDRDSFPDSATNPEHRDRLEDSYPIHPTVIDTLTEELDSLPSFQRTRGALKLLSRAVYRLWQHQSDYQQRHFVRLFDMHPSDGDVRSTLLRLFSSVDMDFEAAIKADIFSEDGTANAEEEDRNWIKNGHPPLGTHLTTSILWKSIVKGAEGRGTTRRPLRHAIANTEVELAHYDDALNNLLGEGRRSACFYLHGDNGEKIQFKSEANLTKLIDSVVEQLQDGLARRHLEEALDEALGQGSLNVIVGPEEPHEIPDTADEAHLCVMDFDTVTITDYETVPEAIQTLFKNTASSSGGQKTPRVFKNNVVFLAASANDVTDAKRTAERVAAIKHIQNNLDDQYDLNTEQQDKLGERLDSAKGTLDQDIKKAYTHLYFPTGDGLAHRNVTTDSTIHQSVIEKLDEAGAIIPEGEDAYGVDWFEATIWNVGSTSMTTRAIEEQFGKRQDAEILLSPIPLRKTIAQLVREDGYAYWDEEQKTGYYTPETTLTATDHELDDAKNLHTGLSYQDVKLSQSHTLYTSLDELVDDVGSEIDWEEPDEDEEQEDETTDDDDEETGGSSGGGSGGDDDPEPFSKLIEVRTSEPAHVSRALQEMRADIADELTSAREEYDGHPDELTPIVEGVWIHLDGADAWKGAWFTANKLSNDEEFAEDTTMDFDYEANDGADSKSEFEVDFNGRPEVFASHLRFNMEPEDLANPDGGRTAEAEFSIEFDEGDDRLYGDTFDLLDELLAVDNAFTVTMHTQIRVIESSEVSQV
;
A
#
# COMPACT_ATOMS: atom_id res chain seq x y z
N MET A 1 63.36 -16.75 -45.26
CA MET A 1 62.98 -15.35 -45.51
C MET A 1 61.73 -15.41 -46.38
N SER A 2 60.55 -15.61 -45.80
CA SER A 2 59.69 -14.62 -45.12
C SER A 2 59.13 -13.59 -46.10
N ASP A 3 57.90 -13.83 -46.54
CA ASP A 3 56.89 -12.80 -46.76
C ASP A 3 55.54 -13.42 -46.38
N THR A 4 54.92 -12.83 -45.36
CA THR A 4 53.59 -13.16 -44.85
C THR A 4 52.60 -12.19 -45.51
N PRO A 5 51.48 -12.63 -46.10
CA PRO A 5 50.42 -11.72 -46.47
C PRO A 5 49.53 -11.45 -45.24
N SER A 6 49.27 -10.17 -45.01
CA SER A 6 48.29 -9.65 -44.07
C SER A 6 46.87 -9.99 -44.52
N THR A 7 46.13 -10.73 -43.70
CA THR A 7 44.66 -10.84 -43.79
C THR A 7 44.06 -9.91 -42.74
N THR A 8 43.61 -8.73 -43.18
CA THR A 8 42.64 -7.90 -42.48
C THR A 8 41.30 -8.64 -42.47
N GLY A 9 40.89 -9.17 -41.31
CA GLY A 9 39.53 -9.68 -41.11
C GLY A 9 38.59 -8.51 -40.82
N THR A 10 37.86 -8.06 -41.84
CA THR A 10 36.73 -7.15 -41.70
C THR A 10 35.60 -7.92 -41.01
N THR A 11 35.22 -7.53 -39.79
CA THR A 11 33.98 -7.98 -39.16
C THR A 11 32.81 -7.47 -40.00
N ASN A 12 32.09 -8.39 -40.63
CA ASN A 12 30.92 -8.11 -41.47
C ASN A 12 29.75 -7.80 -40.53
N GLN A 13 29.50 -6.53 -40.21
CA GLN A 13 28.30 -6.13 -39.45
C GLN A 13 27.06 -6.42 -40.29
N PRO A 14 26.00 -7.03 -39.72
CA PRO A 14 24.74 -7.22 -40.43
C PRO A 14 24.10 -5.86 -40.77
N PRO A 15 23.38 -5.74 -41.89
CA PRO A 15 22.71 -4.49 -42.23
C PRO A 15 21.55 -4.20 -41.27
N SER A 16 21.17 -2.93 -41.15
CA SER A 16 19.95 -2.56 -40.46
C SER A 16 18.72 -3.12 -41.17
N ILE A 17 17.68 -3.45 -40.41
CA ILE A 17 16.37 -3.82 -40.92
C ILE A 17 15.79 -2.72 -41.83
N PHE A 18 16.13 -1.46 -41.58
CA PHE A 18 15.68 -0.33 -42.39
C PHE A 18 16.33 -0.30 -43.78
N ASP A 19 17.53 -0.84 -43.92
CA ASP A 19 18.24 -0.94 -45.20
C ASP A 19 17.89 -2.23 -45.95
N ALA A 20 17.56 -3.29 -45.20
CA ALA A 20 17.31 -4.63 -45.74
C ALA A 20 15.82 -4.90 -46.05
N CYS A 21 14.88 -4.10 -45.52
CA CYS A 21 13.45 -4.36 -45.64
C CYS A 21 12.65 -3.10 -45.95
N GLU A 22 11.61 -3.25 -46.75
CA GLU A 22 10.63 -2.21 -47.06
C GLU A 22 9.25 -2.64 -46.59
N PRO A 23 8.68 -2.04 -45.53
CA PRO A 23 7.31 -2.30 -45.13
C PRO A 23 6.32 -1.85 -46.19
N ARG A 24 5.14 -2.45 -46.21
CA ARG A 24 4.07 -2.02 -47.12
C ARG A 24 3.56 -0.62 -46.75
N GLN A 25 3.03 0.09 -47.74
CA GLN A 25 2.60 1.48 -47.59
C GLN A 25 1.45 1.65 -46.57
N ASP A 26 0.52 0.70 -46.53
CA ASP A 26 -0.62 0.65 -45.59
C ASP A 26 -0.16 0.43 -44.13
N VAL A 27 0.95 -0.29 -43.92
CA VAL A 27 1.61 -0.39 -42.61
C VAL A 27 2.25 0.95 -42.22
N LEU A 28 2.92 1.62 -43.17
CA LEU A 28 3.63 2.88 -42.91
C LEU A 28 2.71 4.09 -42.65
N THR A 29 1.49 4.10 -43.20
CA THR A 29 0.52 5.17 -42.92
C THR A 29 -0.20 4.97 -41.59
N GLY A 30 -0.09 3.78 -40.97
CA GLY A 30 -0.79 3.45 -39.74
C GLY A 30 -2.32 3.37 -39.92
N GLU A 31 -2.80 3.32 -41.17
CA GLU A 31 -4.22 3.29 -41.56
C GLU A 31 -4.75 1.88 -41.84
N LEU A 32 -4.07 0.83 -41.38
CA LEU A 32 -4.64 -0.51 -41.35
C LEU A 32 -5.84 -0.52 -40.40
N ALA A 33 -6.99 -0.10 -40.92
CA ALA A 33 -8.24 -0.01 -40.21
C ALA A 33 -8.71 -1.41 -39.81
N GLU A 34 -9.39 -1.50 -38.66
CA GLU A 34 -9.76 -2.80 -38.05
C GLU A 34 -10.60 -3.68 -38.98
N ASP A 35 -11.34 -3.07 -39.91
CA ASP A 35 -12.18 -3.66 -40.95
C ASP A 35 -11.36 -4.37 -42.05
N GLN A 36 -10.16 -3.89 -42.39
CA GLN A 36 -9.27 -4.55 -43.37
C GLN A 36 -8.72 -5.90 -42.88
N PHE A 37 -8.94 -6.25 -41.62
CA PHE A 37 -8.52 -7.53 -41.05
C PHE A 37 -9.67 -8.53 -40.88
N ALA A 38 -10.92 -8.10 -41.03
CA ALA A 38 -12.08 -8.96 -40.98
C ALA A 38 -12.48 -9.37 -42.40
N ALA A 39 -11.94 -10.49 -42.87
CA ALA A 39 -12.41 -11.09 -44.11
C ALA A 39 -13.90 -11.46 -43.97
N SER A 40 -14.73 -10.98 -44.90
CA SER A 40 -16.16 -11.29 -44.97
C SER A 40 -16.47 -11.83 -46.36
N LEU A 41 -16.71 -13.14 -46.45
CA LEU A 41 -17.08 -13.76 -47.72
C LEU A 41 -18.43 -13.25 -48.24
N ALA A 42 -19.35 -12.93 -47.33
CA ALA A 42 -20.65 -12.39 -47.69
C ALA A 42 -20.52 -11.02 -48.36
N ASP A 43 -19.68 -10.14 -47.81
CA ASP A 43 -19.46 -8.82 -48.41
C ASP A 43 -18.81 -8.95 -49.79
N VAL A 44 -17.82 -9.84 -49.95
CA VAL A 44 -17.16 -10.05 -51.25
C VAL A 44 -18.12 -10.60 -52.30
N ALA A 45 -19.03 -11.51 -51.93
CA ALA A 45 -19.91 -12.17 -52.88
C ALA A 45 -21.22 -11.41 -53.16
N HIS A 46 -21.72 -10.64 -52.19
CA HIS A 46 -23.08 -10.08 -52.22
C HIS A 46 -23.16 -8.56 -52.05
N SER A 47 -22.05 -7.86 -51.78
CA SER A 47 -22.02 -6.41 -51.53
C SER A 47 -20.95 -5.69 -52.35
N ASP A 48 -21.18 -4.42 -52.66
CA ASP A 48 -20.17 -3.52 -53.24
C ASP A 48 -19.31 -2.85 -52.15
N ASP A 49 -19.61 -3.05 -50.86
CA ASP A 49 -18.96 -2.39 -49.73
C ASP A 49 -17.74 -3.16 -49.17
N ALA A 50 -17.39 -4.31 -49.76
CA ALA A 50 -16.21 -5.08 -49.33
C ALA A 50 -14.92 -4.26 -49.49
N PRO A 51 -13.98 -4.30 -48.51
CA PRO A 51 -12.70 -3.61 -48.64
C PRO A 51 -11.96 -4.02 -49.93
N GLU A 52 -11.34 -3.06 -50.62
CA GLU A 52 -10.69 -3.28 -51.93
C GLU A 52 -9.68 -4.44 -51.91
N VAL A 53 -8.98 -4.64 -50.78
CA VAL A 53 -8.04 -5.74 -50.55
C VAL A 53 -8.67 -7.14 -50.61
N TYR A 54 -9.97 -7.25 -50.37
CA TYR A 54 -10.75 -8.49 -50.47
C TYR A 54 -11.62 -8.54 -51.71
N ALA A 55 -12.13 -7.40 -52.19
CA ALA A 55 -13.02 -7.31 -53.34
C ALA A 55 -12.28 -7.46 -54.69
N ASP A 56 -11.08 -6.86 -54.83
CA ASP A 56 -10.29 -6.97 -56.06
C ASP A 56 -9.47 -8.28 -56.06
N PRO A 57 -9.71 -9.21 -57.01
CA PRO A 57 -9.01 -10.49 -57.03
C PRO A 57 -7.49 -10.36 -57.18
N ARG A 58 -6.99 -9.40 -57.97
CA ARG A 58 -5.55 -9.21 -58.19
C ARG A 58 -4.88 -8.77 -56.91
N LEU A 59 -5.44 -7.74 -56.27
CA LEU A 59 -4.91 -7.20 -55.04
C LEU A 59 -4.98 -8.24 -53.90
N PHE A 60 -6.07 -9.02 -53.85
CA PHE A 60 -6.25 -10.09 -52.88
C PHE A 60 -5.14 -11.14 -52.99
N PHE A 61 -4.87 -11.67 -54.19
CA PHE A 61 -3.84 -12.69 -54.39
C PHE A 61 -2.42 -12.12 -54.23
N GLU A 62 -2.15 -10.89 -54.67
CA GLU A 62 -0.87 -10.22 -54.43
C GLU A 62 -0.52 -10.10 -52.94
N LYS A 63 -1.53 -9.82 -52.10
CA LYS A 63 -1.37 -9.72 -50.65
C LYS A 63 -1.57 -11.04 -49.90
N THR A 64 -1.85 -12.14 -50.61
CA THR A 64 -2.05 -13.46 -50.00
C THR A 64 -0.80 -14.31 -50.15
N PHE A 65 -0.31 -14.85 -49.03
CA PHE A 65 0.77 -15.82 -49.06
C PHE A 65 0.21 -17.20 -49.46
N PRO A 66 0.83 -17.91 -50.43
CA PRO A 66 0.36 -19.22 -50.88
C PRO A 66 0.71 -20.32 -49.87
N THR A 67 -0.08 -20.45 -48.81
CA THR A 67 0.07 -21.52 -47.82
C THR A 67 -0.19 -22.89 -48.46
N ALA A 68 0.43 -23.95 -47.94
CA ALA A 68 0.26 -25.31 -48.43
C ALA A 68 -1.23 -25.72 -48.46
N GLY A 69 -1.99 -25.34 -47.44
CA GLY A 69 -3.43 -25.58 -47.37
C GLY A 69 -4.25 -24.81 -48.41
N LEU A 70 -3.92 -23.54 -48.67
CA LEU A 70 -4.54 -22.77 -49.73
C LEU A 70 -4.21 -23.36 -51.10
N GLN A 71 -2.95 -23.72 -51.33
CA GLN A 71 -2.50 -24.31 -52.58
C GLN A 71 -3.19 -25.67 -52.83
N ASP A 72 -3.34 -26.54 -51.83
CA ASP A 72 -4.08 -27.80 -51.96
C ASP A 72 -5.56 -27.55 -52.28
N LEU A 73 -6.22 -26.60 -51.60
CA LEU A 73 -7.60 -26.22 -51.89
C LEU A 73 -7.78 -25.80 -53.35
N LEU A 74 -6.99 -24.83 -53.81
CA LEU A 74 -7.10 -24.27 -55.16
C LEU A 74 -6.73 -25.31 -56.22
N THR A 75 -5.73 -26.17 -55.95
CA THR A 75 -5.37 -27.29 -56.85
C THR A 75 -6.51 -28.27 -57.02
N ARG A 76 -7.20 -28.65 -55.93
CA ARG A 76 -8.35 -29.57 -55.99
C ARG A 76 -9.53 -28.95 -56.72
N LEU A 77 -9.80 -27.66 -56.50
CA LEU A 77 -10.84 -26.93 -57.22
C LEU A 77 -10.54 -26.87 -58.72
N ALA A 78 -9.35 -26.43 -59.11
CA ALA A 78 -8.92 -26.37 -60.49
C ALA A 78 -9.00 -27.75 -61.18
N THR A 79 -8.51 -28.80 -60.53
CA THR A 79 -8.58 -30.19 -61.03
C THR A 79 -10.02 -30.60 -61.36
N ARG A 80 -10.97 -30.32 -60.45
CA ARG A 80 -12.39 -30.66 -60.65
C ARG A 80 -13.05 -29.80 -61.71
N PHE A 81 -12.74 -28.50 -61.76
CA PHE A 81 -13.28 -27.61 -62.79
C PHE A 81 -12.83 -28.03 -64.19
N VAL A 82 -11.54 -28.37 -64.35
CA VAL A 82 -10.99 -28.90 -65.60
C VAL A 82 -11.63 -30.26 -65.95
N GLY A 83 -11.74 -31.18 -64.98
CA GLY A 83 -12.41 -32.47 -65.19
C GLY A 83 -13.85 -32.31 -65.69
N ALA A 84 -14.62 -31.46 -65.01
CA ALA A 84 -16.00 -31.15 -65.38
C ALA A 84 -16.15 -30.50 -66.76
N HIS A 85 -15.19 -29.65 -67.15
CA HIS A 85 -15.13 -29.02 -68.47
C HIS A 85 -14.86 -30.04 -69.58
N ASN A 86 -13.97 -31.00 -69.30
CA ASN A 86 -13.58 -32.05 -70.23
C ASN A 86 -14.55 -33.24 -70.26
N ASP A 87 -15.62 -33.20 -69.46
CA ASP A 87 -16.57 -34.30 -69.25
C ASP A 87 -15.88 -35.59 -68.75
N ASP A 88 -14.82 -35.42 -67.96
CA ASP A 88 -14.02 -36.49 -67.36
C ASP A 88 -14.15 -36.46 -65.84
N TYR A 89 -14.31 -37.64 -65.23
CA TYR A 89 -14.37 -37.75 -63.77
C TYR A 89 -12.99 -38.01 -63.19
N THR A 90 -12.49 -37.06 -62.41
CA THR A 90 -11.16 -37.09 -61.80
C THR A 90 -11.00 -38.13 -60.69
N GLY A 91 -12.11 -38.69 -60.19
CA GLY A 91 -12.07 -39.61 -59.06
C GLY A 91 -11.83 -38.94 -57.70
N THR A 92 -11.85 -37.60 -57.67
CA THR A 92 -11.65 -36.80 -56.46
C THR A 92 -12.97 -36.58 -55.71
N ASN A 93 -12.88 -36.25 -54.42
CA ASN A 93 -14.06 -35.96 -53.61
C ASN A 93 -14.58 -34.55 -53.90
N GLY A 94 -15.89 -34.39 -54.07
CA GLY A 94 -16.52 -33.09 -54.30
C GLY A 94 -16.83 -32.30 -53.03
N ILE A 95 -16.36 -32.74 -51.87
CA ILE A 95 -16.54 -32.03 -50.60
C ILE A 95 -15.16 -31.74 -50.01
N LEU A 96 -14.91 -30.46 -49.77
CA LEU A 96 -13.70 -29.95 -49.15
C LEU A 96 -14.08 -29.29 -47.83
N ARG A 97 -13.64 -29.87 -46.72
CA ARG A 97 -13.88 -29.30 -45.38
C ARG A 97 -12.66 -28.48 -44.99
N LEU A 98 -12.89 -27.23 -44.61
CA LEU A 98 -11.87 -26.40 -43.99
C LEU A 98 -11.89 -26.65 -42.48
N ASP A 99 -10.82 -27.24 -41.95
CA ASP A 99 -10.70 -27.57 -40.54
C ASP A 99 -9.70 -26.62 -39.87
N THR A 100 -10.00 -26.15 -38.66
CA THR A 100 -9.09 -25.26 -37.92
C THR A 100 -8.31 -26.02 -36.87
N SER A 101 -7.02 -26.19 -37.09
CA SER A 101 -6.06 -26.36 -35.99
C SER A 101 -5.63 -25.01 -35.39
N PHE A 102 -5.68 -23.92 -36.19
CA PHE A 102 -4.97 -22.67 -35.87
C PHE A 102 -5.75 -21.34 -35.97
N GLY A 103 -7.08 -21.36 -35.84
CA GLY A 103 -7.86 -20.14 -35.54
C GLY A 103 -7.84 -19.00 -36.58
N GLY A 104 -7.48 -19.26 -37.84
CA GLY A 104 -7.52 -18.25 -38.91
C GLY A 104 -7.43 -18.86 -40.32
N GLY A 105 -7.98 -18.16 -41.32
CA GLY A 105 -7.81 -18.50 -42.75
C GLY A 105 -8.98 -19.19 -43.46
N LYS A 106 -10.03 -19.65 -42.76
CA LYS A 106 -11.20 -20.31 -43.37
C LYS A 106 -11.93 -19.42 -44.38
N THR A 107 -12.46 -18.29 -43.93
CA THR A 107 -13.14 -17.31 -44.78
C THR A 107 -12.18 -16.76 -45.85
N HIS A 108 -10.90 -16.57 -45.53
CA HIS A 108 -9.87 -16.14 -46.48
C HIS A 108 -9.69 -17.15 -47.63
N ASN A 109 -9.60 -18.44 -47.32
CA ASN A 109 -9.50 -19.52 -48.31
C ASN A 109 -10.78 -19.64 -49.15
N GLN A 110 -11.96 -19.41 -48.57
CA GLN A 110 -13.20 -19.38 -49.33
C GLN A 110 -13.28 -18.16 -50.27
N ILE A 111 -12.78 -16.98 -49.87
CA ILE A 111 -12.64 -15.81 -50.77
C ILE A 111 -11.69 -16.14 -51.93
N ALA A 112 -10.55 -16.80 -51.65
CA ALA A 112 -9.64 -17.24 -52.71
C ALA A 112 -10.32 -18.23 -53.68
N ALA A 113 -11.10 -19.17 -53.16
CA ALA A 113 -11.87 -20.12 -53.97
C ALA A 113 -12.94 -19.42 -54.82
N TYR A 114 -13.63 -18.41 -54.26
CA TYR A 114 -14.60 -17.58 -54.96
C TYR A 114 -13.95 -16.82 -56.13
N HIS A 115 -12.85 -16.12 -55.85
CA HIS A 115 -12.11 -15.37 -56.88
C HIS A 115 -11.50 -16.26 -57.97
N LEU A 116 -11.02 -17.46 -57.60
CA LEU A 116 -10.56 -18.44 -58.58
C LEU A 116 -11.70 -18.84 -59.52
N ALA A 117 -12.89 -19.10 -59.00
CA ALA A 117 -14.06 -19.51 -59.77
C ALA A 117 -14.62 -18.39 -60.67
N GLU A 118 -14.80 -17.18 -60.13
CA GLU A 118 -15.44 -16.05 -60.81
C GLU A 118 -14.51 -15.28 -61.75
N SER A 119 -13.21 -15.22 -61.41
CA SER A 119 -12.24 -14.37 -62.10
C SER A 119 -10.87 -15.04 -62.24
N PRO A 120 -10.79 -16.22 -62.88
CA PRO A 120 -9.53 -16.97 -63.00
C PRO A 120 -8.41 -16.16 -63.68
N SER A 121 -8.76 -15.35 -64.69
CA SER A 121 -7.78 -14.49 -65.39
C SER A 121 -7.26 -13.30 -64.58
N ALA A 122 -7.86 -13.03 -63.42
CA ALA A 122 -7.43 -11.98 -62.50
C ALA A 122 -6.44 -12.48 -61.45
N VAL A 123 -6.26 -13.80 -61.30
CA VAL A 123 -5.26 -14.37 -60.38
C VAL A 123 -3.86 -14.16 -60.98
N PRO A 124 -2.96 -13.40 -60.32
CA PRO A 124 -1.58 -13.26 -60.75
C PRO A 124 -0.84 -14.59 -60.59
N ASP A 125 -0.14 -15.04 -61.64
CA ASP A 125 0.67 -16.26 -61.70
C ASP A 125 0.06 -17.46 -60.92
N LEU A 126 -0.98 -18.08 -61.50
CA LEU A 126 -1.68 -19.23 -60.92
C LEU A 126 -0.75 -20.37 -60.45
N SER A 127 0.46 -20.48 -61.01
CA SER A 127 1.46 -21.47 -60.59
C SER A 127 1.97 -21.28 -59.16
N ASP A 128 1.88 -20.07 -58.61
CA ASP A 128 2.21 -19.81 -57.20
C ASP A 128 1.13 -20.37 -56.25
N PHE A 129 -0.10 -20.54 -56.73
CA PHE A 129 -1.27 -20.94 -55.93
C PHE A 129 -1.80 -22.34 -56.27
N ILE A 130 -1.29 -22.99 -57.31
CA ILE A 130 -1.66 -24.34 -57.73
C ILE A 130 -0.39 -25.20 -57.74
N LEU A 131 -0.38 -26.27 -56.94
CA LEU A 131 0.79 -27.13 -56.72
C LEU A 131 1.26 -27.86 -57.98
N ASP A 132 0.32 -28.14 -58.90
CA ASP A 132 0.58 -28.86 -60.14
C ASP A 132 0.58 -27.89 -61.32
N GLN A 133 1.76 -27.70 -61.93
CA GLN A 133 1.94 -26.83 -63.08
C GLN A 133 1.06 -27.25 -64.27
N ASP A 134 0.89 -28.57 -64.50
CA ASP A 134 0.08 -29.06 -65.61
C ASP A 134 -1.40 -28.69 -65.38
N ILE A 135 -1.90 -28.81 -64.15
CA ILE A 135 -3.26 -28.39 -63.79
C ILE A 135 -3.43 -26.87 -63.87
N SER A 136 -2.42 -26.09 -63.46
CA SER A 136 -2.43 -24.63 -63.58
C SER A 136 -2.55 -24.18 -65.04
N ASP A 137 -1.76 -24.79 -65.93
CA ASP A 137 -1.79 -24.52 -67.36
C ASP A 137 -3.13 -24.98 -67.98
N GLU A 138 -3.60 -26.18 -67.63
CA GLU A 138 -4.89 -26.72 -68.11
C GLU A 138 -6.08 -25.85 -67.69
N TYR A 139 -6.10 -25.38 -66.44
CA TYR A 139 -7.16 -24.50 -65.95
C TYR A 139 -7.13 -23.13 -66.63
N THR A 140 -5.93 -22.58 -66.84
CA THR A 140 -5.75 -21.32 -67.57
C THR A 140 -6.25 -21.44 -69.01
N ASP A 141 -5.90 -22.52 -69.70
CA ASP A 141 -6.36 -22.81 -71.06
C ASP A 141 -7.88 -23.02 -71.12
N ALA A 142 -8.45 -23.77 -70.17
CA ALA A 142 -9.88 -24.00 -70.09
C ALA A 142 -10.64 -22.68 -69.84
N ALA A 143 -10.17 -21.85 -68.91
CA ALA A 143 -10.74 -20.52 -68.64
C ALA A 143 -10.68 -19.62 -69.88
N ALA A 144 -9.57 -19.63 -70.62
CA ALA A 144 -9.43 -18.89 -71.88
C ALA A 144 -10.37 -19.42 -72.99
N LEU A 145 -10.74 -20.70 -72.94
CA LEU A 145 -11.69 -21.35 -73.85
C LEU A 145 -13.15 -21.21 -73.41
N GLY A 146 -13.42 -20.49 -72.32
CA GLY A 146 -14.77 -20.19 -71.84
C GLY A 146 -15.30 -21.15 -70.79
N LEU A 147 -14.43 -21.86 -70.06
CA LEU A 147 -14.80 -22.47 -68.78
C LEU A 147 -15.27 -21.35 -67.84
N ASP A 148 -16.49 -21.51 -67.37
CA ASP A 148 -17.14 -20.62 -66.41
C ASP A 148 -17.66 -21.48 -65.24
N VAL A 149 -17.63 -20.94 -64.03
CA VAL A 149 -17.99 -21.68 -62.81
C VAL A 149 -19.16 -20.98 -62.16
N ASN A 150 -20.28 -21.69 -61.98
CA ASN A 150 -21.41 -21.12 -61.24
C ASN A 150 -21.09 -21.16 -59.75
N SER A 151 -21.04 -20.01 -59.07
CA SER A 151 -20.81 -19.96 -57.64
C SER A 151 -22.11 -19.76 -56.84
N ALA A 152 -22.17 -20.36 -55.65
CA ALA A 152 -23.16 -20.03 -54.62
C ALA A 152 -22.45 -19.89 -53.28
N VAL A 153 -22.72 -18.79 -52.60
CA VAL A 153 -22.11 -18.39 -51.34
C VAL A 153 -23.20 -18.26 -50.28
N PHE A 154 -23.10 -19.07 -49.25
CA PHE A 154 -24.01 -19.07 -48.11
C PHE A 154 -23.23 -18.90 -46.81
N VAL A 155 -23.40 -17.76 -46.14
CA VAL A 155 -22.71 -17.44 -44.88
C VAL A 155 -23.72 -17.44 -43.74
N GLY A 156 -23.53 -18.34 -42.77
CA GLY A 156 -24.54 -18.60 -41.75
C GLY A 156 -24.83 -17.45 -40.78
N THR A 157 -23.89 -16.52 -40.62
CA THR A 157 -24.06 -15.29 -39.83
C THR A 157 -24.68 -14.13 -40.62
N HIS A 158 -24.77 -14.25 -41.95
CA HIS A 158 -25.27 -13.20 -42.84
C HIS A 158 -26.76 -13.33 -43.15
N VAL A 159 -27.30 -14.55 -43.06
CA VAL A 159 -28.68 -14.88 -43.43
C VAL A 159 -29.51 -15.30 -42.24
N ASP A 160 -30.80 -14.98 -42.28
CA ASP A 160 -31.76 -15.36 -41.25
C ASP A 160 -32.38 -16.74 -41.54
N ALA A 161 -32.70 -17.51 -40.50
CA ALA A 161 -33.34 -18.82 -40.68
C ALA A 161 -34.74 -18.78 -41.34
N GLU A 162 -35.43 -17.64 -41.27
CA GLU A 162 -36.76 -17.47 -41.88
C GLU A 162 -36.71 -16.86 -43.29
N ASP A 163 -35.65 -16.12 -43.60
CA ASP A 163 -35.36 -15.48 -44.90
C ASP A 163 -33.90 -15.78 -45.28
N ALA A 164 -33.71 -16.81 -46.10
CA ALA A 164 -32.40 -17.31 -46.47
C ALA A 164 -31.76 -16.50 -47.62
N ARG A 165 -32.32 -15.35 -47.96
CA ARG A 165 -31.87 -14.51 -49.07
C ARG A 165 -30.53 -13.86 -48.73
N SER A 166 -29.53 -14.03 -49.59
CA SER A 166 -28.17 -13.51 -49.35
C SER A 166 -27.93 -12.11 -49.93
N ASN A 167 -28.64 -11.75 -51.00
CA ASN A 167 -28.52 -10.47 -51.68
C ASN A 167 -29.87 -9.75 -51.78
N TYR A 168 -29.96 -8.57 -51.16
CA TYR A 168 -31.18 -7.75 -51.13
C TYR A 168 -31.31 -6.75 -52.28
N ASP A 169 -30.22 -6.47 -52.99
CA ASP A 169 -30.15 -5.47 -54.07
C ASP A 169 -30.70 -5.97 -55.40
N ASN A 170 -30.79 -7.29 -55.59
CA ASN A 170 -31.41 -7.86 -56.78
C ASN A 170 -32.95 -7.88 -56.65
N PRO A 171 -33.70 -6.96 -57.31
CA PRO A 171 -35.15 -6.88 -57.16
C PRO A 171 -35.89 -8.09 -57.77
N ASP A 172 -35.21 -8.89 -58.60
CA ASP A 172 -35.76 -10.07 -59.23
C ASP A 172 -35.54 -11.35 -58.42
N ALA A 173 -34.84 -11.27 -57.29
CA ALA A 173 -34.57 -12.39 -56.40
C ALA A 173 -35.84 -12.91 -55.69
N PRO A 174 -36.06 -14.23 -55.65
CA PRO A 174 -37.16 -14.84 -54.91
C PRO A 174 -36.96 -14.67 -53.40
N ALA A 175 -38.05 -14.67 -52.63
CA ALA A 175 -38.00 -14.72 -51.18
C ALA A 175 -37.74 -16.16 -50.71
N THR A 176 -36.48 -16.58 -50.82
CA THR A 176 -36.01 -17.92 -50.48
C THR A 176 -36.11 -18.17 -48.98
N LYS A 177 -36.75 -19.28 -48.60
CA LYS A 177 -36.96 -19.62 -47.18
C LYS A 177 -35.90 -20.57 -46.63
N THR A 178 -35.05 -21.11 -47.49
CA THR A 178 -34.16 -22.22 -47.18
C THR A 178 -32.85 -22.11 -47.94
N MET A 179 -31.78 -22.66 -47.36
CA MET A 179 -30.45 -22.73 -47.98
C MET A 179 -30.47 -23.34 -49.39
N TRP A 180 -31.23 -24.41 -49.62
CA TRP A 180 -31.27 -25.05 -50.94
C TRP A 180 -32.05 -24.23 -51.97
N GLY A 181 -33.07 -23.48 -51.54
CA GLY A 181 -33.77 -22.53 -52.40
C GLY A 181 -32.85 -21.40 -52.86
N GLU A 182 -32.12 -20.82 -51.91
CA GLU A 182 -31.14 -19.76 -52.17
C GLU A 182 -29.98 -20.25 -53.03
N MET A 183 -29.36 -21.37 -52.69
CA MET A 183 -28.29 -21.99 -53.47
C MET A 183 -28.70 -22.21 -54.93
N ALA A 184 -29.90 -22.75 -55.17
CA ALA A 184 -30.37 -22.99 -56.53
C ALA A 184 -30.63 -21.68 -57.29
N TYR A 185 -31.06 -20.62 -56.60
CA TYR A 185 -31.20 -19.30 -57.17
C TYR A 185 -29.85 -18.68 -57.55
N GLN A 186 -28.85 -18.78 -56.67
CA GLN A 186 -27.51 -18.24 -56.94
C GLN A 186 -26.84 -18.98 -58.11
N LEU A 187 -26.88 -20.31 -58.13
CA LEU A 187 -26.22 -21.10 -59.18
C LEU A 187 -26.86 -20.96 -60.57
N PHE A 188 -28.19 -20.91 -60.64
CA PHE A 188 -28.91 -21.03 -61.93
C PHE A 188 -30.06 -20.01 -62.10
N GLY A 189 -30.04 -18.93 -61.31
CA GLY A 189 -31.05 -17.88 -61.34
C GLY A 189 -32.47 -18.37 -61.06
N ARG A 190 -33.44 -17.70 -61.68
CA ARG A 190 -34.86 -18.04 -61.50
C ARG A 190 -35.22 -19.46 -61.92
N GLU A 191 -34.53 -20.03 -62.91
CA GLU A 191 -34.80 -21.39 -63.37
C GLU A 191 -34.38 -22.43 -62.33
N GLY A 192 -33.25 -22.21 -61.65
CA GLY A 192 -32.82 -23.04 -60.53
C GLY A 192 -33.79 -22.97 -59.35
N TYR A 193 -34.19 -21.75 -58.96
CA TYR A 193 -35.20 -21.57 -57.91
C TYR A 193 -36.52 -22.27 -58.26
N GLU A 194 -37.05 -22.07 -59.47
CA GLU A 194 -38.32 -22.69 -59.89
C GLU A 194 -38.26 -24.22 -59.83
N PHE A 195 -37.10 -24.82 -60.10
CA PHE A 195 -36.91 -26.26 -59.99
C PHE A 195 -37.02 -26.78 -58.54
N LEU A 196 -36.58 -25.98 -57.57
CA LEU A 196 -36.65 -26.28 -56.14
C LEU A 196 -37.77 -25.53 -55.38
N ARG A 197 -38.61 -24.73 -56.04
CA ARG A 197 -39.63 -23.88 -55.39
C ARG A 197 -40.52 -24.67 -54.45
N GLU A 198 -41.03 -25.83 -54.87
CA GLU A 198 -41.88 -26.67 -54.02
C GLU A 198 -41.13 -27.17 -52.77
N ASN A 199 -39.82 -27.44 -52.86
CA ASN A 199 -39.00 -27.83 -51.72
C ASN A 199 -38.76 -26.66 -50.76
N ASP A 200 -38.48 -25.47 -51.30
CA ASP A 200 -38.26 -24.23 -50.56
C ASP A 200 -39.54 -23.76 -49.83
N GLU A 201 -40.67 -23.67 -50.54
CA GLU A 201 -41.95 -23.21 -49.98
C GLU A 201 -42.46 -24.10 -48.84
N ASN A 202 -42.27 -25.41 -48.98
CA ASN A 202 -42.66 -26.41 -47.98
C ASN A 202 -41.56 -26.71 -46.95
N ARG A 203 -40.39 -26.04 -47.05
CA ARG A 203 -39.22 -26.28 -46.19
C ARG A 203 -38.87 -27.77 -46.03
N THR A 204 -38.97 -28.52 -47.14
CA THR A 204 -38.70 -29.95 -47.20
C THR A 204 -37.50 -30.20 -48.12
N PRO A 205 -36.42 -30.84 -47.64
CA PRO A 205 -35.15 -30.90 -48.36
C PRO A 205 -35.25 -31.73 -49.65
N PRO A 206 -34.61 -31.31 -50.76
CA PRO A 206 -34.54 -32.13 -51.96
C PRO A 206 -33.65 -33.37 -51.75
N GLY A 207 -34.04 -34.51 -52.32
CA GLY A 207 -33.22 -35.72 -52.28
C GLY A 207 -32.09 -35.70 -53.32
N THR A 208 -31.09 -36.55 -53.14
CA THR A 208 -29.86 -36.65 -53.96
C THR A 208 -30.12 -36.64 -55.47
N THR A 209 -30.99 -37.51 -55.99
CA THR A 209 -31.28 -37.56 -57.45
C THR A 209 -31.91 -36.28 -58.00
N LYS A 210 -32.62 -35.51 -57.16
CA LYS A 210 -33.15 -34.21 -57.58
C LYS A 210 -32.02 -33.18 -57.68
N LEU A 211 -31.04 -33.23 -56.78
CA LEU A 211 -29.86 -32.36 -56.82
C LEU A 211 -28.91 -32.71 -57.97
N GLU A 212 -28.66 -33.99 -58.25
CA GLU A 212 -27.90 -34.43 -59.43
C GLU A 212 -28.50 -33.84 -60.71
N ARG A 213 -29.83 -33.95 -60.87
CA ARG A 213 -30.57 -33.34 -62.00
C ARG A 213 -30.61 -31.82 -62.00
N LEU A 214 -30.37 -31.17 -60.86
CA LEU A 214 -30.22 -29.72 -60.82
C LEU A 214 -28.88 -29.33 -61.44
N PHE A 215 -27.79 -30.00 -61.04
CA PHE A 215 -26.44 -29.73 -61.55
C PHE A 215 -26.27 -30.14 -63.02
N GLU A 216 -26.94 -31.20 -63.49
CA GLU A 216 -26.96 -31.61 -64.91
C GLU A 216 -27.63 -30.60 -65.86
N ARG A 217 -28.28 -29.54 -65.34
CA ARG A 217 -28.96 -28.54 -66.19
C ARG A 217 -28.01 -27.57 -66.87
N ASN A 218 -26.78 -27.46 -66.39
CA ASN A 218 -25.75 -26.59 -66.95
C ASN A 218 -24.48 -27.43 -67.22
N ASP A 219 -23.79 -27.11 -68.31
CA ASP A 219 -22.54 -27.75 -68.67
C ASP A 219 -21.37 -27.25 -67.79
N ASN A 220 -21.49 -26.02 -67.26
CA ASN A 220 -20.53 -25.38 -66.37
C ASN A 220 -20.50 -26.05 -64.98
N PRO A 221 -19.32 -26.28 -64.38
CA PRO A 221 -19.21 -26.75 -63.00
C PRO A 221 -19.84 -25.74 -62.01
N SER A 222 -20.18 -26.23 -60.82
CA SER A 222 -20.70 -25.43 -59.71
C SER A 222 -19.78 -25.48 -58.50
N LEU A 223 -19.52 -24.33 -57.90
CA LEU A 223 -18.86 -24.18 -56.61
C LEU A 223 -19.87 -23.69 -55.56
N ILE A 224 -20.00 -24.40 -54.46
CA ILE A 224 -20.84 -24.00 -53.34
C ILE A 224 -19.94 -23.74 -52.14
N LEU A 225 -19.90 -22.50 -51.66
CA LEU A 225 -19.18 -22.07 -50.47
C LEU A 225 -20.17 -21.91 -49.32
N ILE A 226 -19.94 -22.65 -48.24
CA ILE A 226 -20.75 -22.59 -47.02
C ILE A 226 -19.84 -22.16 -45.87
N ASP A 227 -19.99 -20.93 -45.40
CA ASP A 227 -19.23 -20.40 -44.25
C ASP A 227 -20.11 -20.40 -42.99
N GLU A 228 -19.51 -20.73 -41.85
CA GLU A 228 -20.17 -20.67 -40.54
C GLU A 228 -21.51 -21.42 -40.45
N ILE A 229 -21.54 -22.65 -40.98
CA ILE A 229 -22.77 -23.47 -41.00
C ILE A 229 -23.35 -23.71 -39.61
N ALA A 230 -22.51 -23.77 -38.58
CA ALA A 230 -22.92 -23.97 -37.19
C ALA A 230 -23.82 -22.81 -36.71
N ALA A 231 -23.45 -21.56 -37.03
CA ALA A 231 -24.23 -20.38 -36.67
C ALA A 231 -25.62 -20.37 -37.33
N TYR A 232 -25.72 -20.84 -38.59
CA TYR A 232 -27.01 -20.98 -39.25
C TYR A 232 -27.86 -22.10 -38.63
N LEU A 233 -27.26 -23.27 -38.35
CA LEU A 233 -27.97 -24.40 -37.76
C LEU A 233 -28.52 -24.06 -36.37
N GLU A 234 -27.83 -23.22 -35.60
CA GLU A 234 -28.31 -22.69 -34.32
C GLU A 234 -29.62 -21.90 -34.51
N GLN A 235 -29.62 -20.92 -35.41
CA GLN A 235 -30.83 -20.13 -35.70
C GLN A 235 -31.95 -20.99 -36.29
N ALA A 236 -31.61 -21.93 -37.18
CA ALA A 236 -32.55 -22.85 -37.81
C ALA A 236 -33.16 -23.87 -36.81
N ALA A 237 -32.52 -24.10 -35.65
CA ALA A 237 -33.08 -24.97 -34.62
C ALA A 237 -34.31 -24.35 -33.95
N ALA A 238 -34.42 -23.01 -33.94
CA ALA A 238 -35.57 -22.28 -33.41
C ALA A 238 -36.81 -22.29 -34.32
N VAL A 239 -36.67 -22.71 -35.59
CA VAL A 239 -37.77 -22.72 -36.58
C VAL A 239 -38.42 -24.11 -36.63
N GLU A 240 -39.64 -24.23 -36.11
CA GLU A 240 -40.41 -25.48 -36.11
C GLU A 240 -40.98 -25.83 -37.50
N ILE A 241 -40.88 -27.11 -37.89
CA ILE A 241 -41.45 -27.67 -39.13
C ILE A 241 -42.14 -29.00 -38.80
N GLY A 242 -43.46 -28.93 -38.59
CA GLY A 242 -44.23 -30.11 -38.16
C GLY A 242 -43.74 -30.61 -36.80
N ASP A 243 -43.36 -31.89 -36.72
CA ASP A 243 -42.78 -32.50 -35.51
C ASP A 243 -41.23 -32.42 -35.48
N SER A 244 -40.62 -31.58 -36.32
CA SER A 244 -39.17 -31.42 -36.50
C SER A 244 -38.77 -29.93 -36.51
N THR A 245 -37.51 -29.62 -36.81
CA THR A 245 -36.97 -28.26 -36.94
C THR A 245 -36.32 -28.03 -38.30
N LEU A 246 -36.16 -26.78 -38.71
CA LEU A 246 -35.43 -26.43 -39.93
C LEU A 246 -33.97 -26.88 -39.88
N ALA A 247 -33.34 -26.89 -38.70
CA ALA A 247 -31.99 -27.45 -38.52
C ALA A 247 -31.91 -28.93 -38.95
N LYS A 248 -32.87 -29.77 -38.53
CA LYS A 248 -32.92 -31.19 -38.94
C LYS A 248 -33.17 -31.38 -40.44
N GLN A 249 -34.02 -30.52 -41.03
CA GLN A 249 -34.24 -30.53 -42.49
C GLN A 249 -32.98 -30.09 -43.25
N THR A 250 -32.28 -29.07 -42.75
CA THR A 250 -31.02 -28.59 -43.31
C THR A 250 -29.94 -29.66 -43.23
N ASN A 251 -29.81 -30.38 -42.11
CA ASN A 251 -28.90 -31.51 -41.99
C ASN A 251 -29.20 -32.59 -43.06
N THR A 252 -30.47 -32.93 -43.25
CA THR A 252 -30.91 -33.88 -44.28
C THR A 252 -30.60 -33.40 -45.71
N PHE A 253 -30.74 -32.09 -45.96
CA PHE A 253 -30.34 -31.47 -47.21
C PHE A 253 -28.83 -31.60 -47.43
N LEU A 254 -28.01 -31.24 -46.43
CA LEU A 254 -26.56 -31.36 -46.51
C LEU A 254 -26.18 -32.80 -46.84
N MET A 255 -26.76 -33.82 -46.19
CA MET A 255 -26.51 -35.23 -46.57
C MET A 255 -26.84 -35.55 -48.03
N SER A 256 -27.95 -35.01 -48.51
CA SER A 256 -28.38 -35.20 -49.89
C SER A 256 -27.43 -34.52 -50.88
N LEU A 257 -26.95 -33.31 -50.53
CA LEU A 257 -25.98 -32.54 -51.28
C LEU A 257 -24.61 -33.23 -51.29
N LEU A 258 -24.10 -33.65 -50.14
CA LEU A 258 -22.86 -34.40 -50.00
C LEU A 258 -22.91 -35.66 -50.89
N SER A 259 -24.02 -36.40 -50.86
CA SER A 259 -24.20 -37.57 -51.73
C SER A 259 -24.24 -37.21 -53.22
N ALA A 260 -24.79 -36.06 -53.60
CA ALA A 260 -24.88 -35.61 -54.99
C ALA A 260 -23.53 -35.17 -55.57
N THR A 261 -22.55 -34.87 -54.71
CA THR A 261 -21.16 -34.61 -55.12
C THR A 261 -20.37 -35.89 -55.39
N GLN A 262 -20.89 -37.06 -55.01
CA GLN A 262 -20.19 -38.33 -55.19
C GLN A 262 -20.32 -38.81 -56.65
N ASN A 263 -19.18 -39.14 -57.26
CA ASN A 263 -19.08 -39.71 -58.63
C ASN A 263 -19.32 -38.73 -59.79
N ASN A 264 -19.22 -37.42 -59.57
CA ASN A 264 -19.12 -36.43 -60.64
C ASN A 264 -18.27 -35.24 -60.21
N ASP A 265 -17.82 -34.45 -61.19
CA ASP A 265 -17.05 -33.20 -60.95
C ASP A 265 -17.88 -31.94 -61.20
N LYS A 266 -19.19 -32.09 -61.48
CA LYS A 266 -20.10 -30.97 -61.80
C LYS A 266 -20.40 -30.09 -60.60
N VAL A 267 -20.22 -30.58 -59.37
CA VAL A 267 -20.41 -29.79 -58.16
C VAL A 267 -19.26 -30.02 -57.17
N THR A 268 -18.77 -28.92 -56.59
CA THR A 268 -17.83 -28.95 -55.48
C THR A 268 -18.35 -28.09 -54.34
N VAL A 269 -18.33 -28.61 -53.12
CA VAL A 269 -18.78 -27.94 -51.91
C VAL A 269 -17.57 -27.69 -51.02
N VAL A 270 -17.31 -26.43 -50.68
CA VAL A 270 -16.34 -26.04 -49.65
C VAL A 270 -17.12 -25.57 -48.43
N LEU A 271 -16.87 -26.20 -47.27
CA LEU A 271 -17.59 -25.86 -46.04
C LEU A 271 -16.63 -25.57 -44.88
N SER A 272 -17.01 -24.62 -44.02
CA SER A 272 -16.32 -24.29 -42.77
C SER A 272 -17.22 -24.56 -41.56
N ILE A 273 -16.62 -24.98 -40.44
CA ILE A 273 -17.32 -25.23 -39.17
C ILE A 273 -16.52 -24.50 -38.07
N ALA A 274 -17.10 -23.56 -37.33
CA ALA A 274 -16.41 -22.94 -36.19
C ALA A 274 -16.53 -23.79 -34.90
N ASP A 275 -15.44 -23.91 -34.16
CA ASP A 275 -15.36 -24.68 -32.91
C ASP A 275 -15.99 -23.94 -31.70
N THR A 276 -16.25 -22.63 -31.80
CA THR A 276 -16.52 -21.74 -30.66
C THR A 276 -18.00 -21.37 -30.44
N ALA A 277 -18.95 -21.88 -31.23
CA ALA A 277 -20.35 -21.45 -31.20
C ALA A 277 -21.18 -21.92 -29.98
N PHE A 278 -20.56 -22.32 -28.87
CA PHE A 278 -21.23 -23.14 -27.84
C PHE A 278 -21.35 -22.50 -26.44
N ALA A 279 -20.91 -21.26 -26.22
CA ALA A 279 -20.69 -20.74 -24.86
C ALA A 279 -21.98 -20.34 -24.10
N ASP A 280 -22.95 -19.67 -24.74
CA ASP A 280 -23.84 -18.73 -24.00
C ASP A 280 -25.34 -19.07 -23.96
N GLN A 281 -25.78 -20.32 -24.19
CA GLN A 281 -27.22 -20.65 -24.33
C GLN A 281 -27.81 -21.61 -23.27
N ALA A 282 -29.14 -21.55 -23.14
CA ALA A 282 -29.97 -22.36 -22.24
C ALA A 282 -29.86 -23.88 -22.51
N GLU A 283 -29.89 -24.68 -21.44
CA GLU A 283 -29.57 -26.12 -21.42
C GLU A 283 -30.39 -26.96 -22.42
N ASP A 284 -31.69 -26.64 -22.62
CA ASP A 284 -32.60 -27.37 -23.50
C ASP A 284 -32.33 -27.15 -25.01
N VAL A 285 -31.97 -25.93 -25.41
CA VAL A 285 -31.60 -25.59 -26.80
C VAL A 285 -30.22 -26.16 -27.13
N ARG A 286 -29.30 -26.12 -26.15
CA ARG A 286 -27.95 -26.68 -26.25
C ARG A 286 -27.98 -28.18 -26.58
N GLY A 287 -28.93 -28.94 -26.03
CA GLY A 287 -29.09 -30.37 -26.33
C GLY A 287 -29.45 -30.67 -27.80
N LEU A 288 -30.44 -29.97 -28.36
CA LEU A 288 -30.89 -30.16 -29.75
C LEU A 288 -29.86 -29.68 -30.78
N VAL A 289 -29.21 -28.55 -30.49
CA VAL A 289 -28.14 -27.98 -31.32
C VAL A 289 -26.91 -28.89 -31.29
N SER A 290 -26.50 -29.36 -30.09
CA SER A 290 -25.38 -30.29 -29.93
C SER A 290 -25.63 -31.63 -30.63
N GLU A 291 -26.84 -32.18 -30.60
CA GLU A 291 -27.18 -33.43 -31.29
C GLU A 291 -27.08 -33.27 -32.82
N THR A 292 -27.67 -32.20 -33.36
CA THR A 292 -27.68 -31.93 -34.82
C THR A 292 -26.28 -31.66 -35.36
N ILE A 293 -25.45 -30.91 -34.62
CA ILE A 293 -24.06 -30.62 -34.99
C ILE A 293 -23.18 -31.87 -34.80
N SER A 294 -23.39 -32.67 -33.75
CA SER A 294 -22.65 -33.94 -33.58
C SER A 294 -22.96 -34.94 -34.70
N GLU A 295 -24.22 -35.02 -35.13
CA GLU A 295 -24.62 -35.82 -36.29
C GLU A 295 -23.90 -35.33 -37.55
N PHE A 296 -23.89 -34.02 -37.80
CA PHE A 296 -23.16 -33.40 -38.90
C PHE A 296 -21.64 -33.67 -38.85
N ASN A 297 -21.00 -33.52 -37.69
CA ASN A 297 -19.58 -33.80 -37.49
C ASN A 297 -19.24 -35.28 -37.74
N SER A 298 -20.03 -36.21 -37.18
CA SER A 298 -19.80 -37.65 -37.35
C SER A 298 -19.88 -38.12 -38.80
N ILE A 299 -20.58 -37.37 -39.65
CA ILE A 299 -20.73 -37.64 -41.07
C ILE A 299 -19.65 -36.91 -41.86
N SER A 300 -19.28 -35.70 -41.44
CA SER A 300 -18.15 -34.95 -41.97
C SER A 300 -16.81 -35.66 -41.74
N ASP A 301 -16.64 -36.39 -40.63
CA ASP A 301 -15.42 -37.15 -40.33
C ASP A 301 -15.20 -38.36 -41.27
N ARG A 302 -16.20 -38.73 -42.07
CA ARG A 302 -16.10 -39.76 -43.12
C ARG A 302 -15.70 -39.18 -44.48
N VAL A 303 -15.48 -37.87 -44.57
CA VAL A 303 -15.06 -37.16 -45.78
C VAL A 303 -13.53 -37.13 -45.81
N GLU A 304 -12.91 -37.79 -46.80
CA GLU A 304 -11.45 -37.93 -46.95
C GLU A 304 -10.68 -36.61 -47.29
N GLY A 305 -11.30 -35.43 -47.19
CA GLY A 305 -10.81 -34.16 -47.78
C GLY A 305 -10.70 -32.98 -46.82
N SER A 306 -10.26 -33.19 -45.57
CA SER A 306 -9.99 -32.09 -44.64
C SER A 306 -8.75 -31.30 -45.08
N ILE A 307 -8.87 -29.98 -45.17
CA ILE A 307 -7.79 -29.04 -45.52
C ILE A 307 -7.58 -28.11 -44.33
N THR A 308 -6.34 -28.04 -43.86
CA THR A 308 -5.90 -27.07 -42.85
C THR A 308 -5.43 -25.81 -43.56
N PRO A 309 -6.11 -24.66 -43.44
CA PRO A 309 -5.82 -23.46 -44.23
C PRO A 309 -4.40 -22.89 -44.11
N THR A 310 -3.79 -22.98 -42.93
CA THR A 310 -2.44 -22.50 -42.65
C THR A 310 -1.82 -23.38 -41.57
N GLU A 311 -0.62 -23.89 -41.81
CA GLU A 311 0.14 -24.66 -40.82
C GLU A 311 0.97 -23.75 -39.90
N ASP A 312 1.33 -24.24 -38.71
CA ASP A 312 2.01 -23.47 -37.65
C ASP A 312 3.36 -22.89 -38.12
N ASN A 313 4.07 -23.63 -38.97
CA ASN A 313 5.36 -23.22 -39.56
C ASN A 313 5.20 -22.15 -40.64
N GLU A 314 4.00 -21.91 -41.17
CA GLU A 314 3.75 -20.92 -42.23
C GLU A 314 3.34 -19.54 -41.69
N VAL A 315 2.96 -19.46 -40.41
CA VAL A 315 2.45 -18.22 -39.79
C VAL A 315 3.44 -17.06 -39.93
N ALA A 316 4.73 -17.33 -39.72
CA ALA A 316 5.78 -16.31 -39.86
C ALA A 316 5.87 -15.77 -41.30
N ALA A 317 5.76 -16.66 -42.30
CA ALA A 317 5.78 -16.28 -43.71
C ALA A 317 4.54 -15.46 -44.11
N VAL A 318 3.36 -15.84 -43.61
CA VAL A 318 2.11 -15.08 -43.80
C VAL A 318 2.22 -13.67 -43.22
N LEU A 319 2.69 -13.54 -41.96
CA LEU A 319 2.87 -12.25 -41.31
C LEU A 319 3.89 -11.37 -42.06
N ARG A 320 5.02 -11.96 -42.46
CA ARG A 320 6.04 -11.26 -43.27
C ARG A 320 5.45 -10.74 -44.57
N HIS A 321 4.73 -11.57 -45.32
CA HIS A 321 4.16 -11.20 -46.62
C HIS A 321 3.12 -10.07 -46.52
N ARG A 322 2.39 -10.03 -45.39
CA ARG A 322 1.39 -8.99 -45.10
C ARG A 322 2.01 -7.68 -44.62
N LEU A 323 3.16 -7.72 -43.96
CA LEU A 323 3.79 -6.54 -43.35
C LEU A 323 4.83 -5.88 -44.26
N PHE A 324 5.52 -6.66 -45.09
CA PHE A 324 6.66 -6.21 -45.89
C PHE A 324 6.40 -6.39 -47.38
N GLU A 325 6.78 -5.37 -48.14
CA GLU A 325 6.77 -5.35 -49.60
C GLU A 325 8.01 -6.07 -50.14
N SER A 326 9.18 -5.79 -49.55
CA SER A 326 10.45 -6.41 -49.95
C SER A 326 11.36 -6.71 -48.76
N VAL A 327 12.10 -7.81 -48.88
CA VAL A 327 13.06 -8.29 -47.88
C VAL A 327 14.31 -8.79 -48.62
N ALA A 328 15.45 -8.14 -48.41
CA ALA A 328 16.70 -8.47 -49.08
C ALA A 328 17.30 -9.78 -48.53
N GLY A 329 17.42 -10.80 -49.39
CA GLY A 329 17.98 -12.11 -49.02
C GLY A 329 19.40 -12.04 -48.46
N ASP A 330 20.29 -11.26 -49.08
CA ASP A 330 21.66 -11.07 -48.60
C ASP A 330 21.70 -10.44 -47.19
N GLY A 331 20.77 -9.53 -46.90
CA GLY A 331 20.65 -8.88 -45.59
C GLY A 331 20.10 -9.82 -44.52
N ARG A 332 19.12 -10.66 -44.88
CA ARG A 332 18.65 -11.77 -44.04
C ARG A 332 19.81 -12.69 -43.69
N ASP A 333 20.51 -13.22 -44.69
CA ASP A 333 21.55 -14.24 -44.48
C ASP A 333 22.70 -13.71 -43.60
N ALA A 334 23.14 -12.47 -43.84
CA ALA A 334 24.15 -11.81 -43.00
C ALA A 334 23.68 -11.63 -41.54
N THR A 335 22.41 -11.28 -41.34
CA THR A 335 21.81 -11.15 -40.00
C THR A 335 21.72 -12.49 -39.30
N VAL A 336 21.21 -13.52 -39.97
CA VAL A 336 21.09 -14.87 -39.41
C VAL A 336 22.47 -15.42 -38.99
N ASP A 337 23.48 -15.27 -39.83
CA ASP A 337 24.84 -15.74 -39.52
C ASP A 337 25.44 -14.99 -38.32
N ALA A 338 25.20 -13.68 -38.19
CA ALA A 338 25.66 -12.88 -37.06
C ALA A 338 25.02 -13.31 -35.73
N TYR A 339 23.69 -13.54 -35.72
CA TYR A 339 22.98 -13.97 -34.51
C TYR A 339 23.24 -15.44 -34.16
N MET A 340 23.35 -16.34 -35.14
CA MET A 340 23.79 -17.71 -34.88
C MET A 340 25.20 -17.75 -34.27
N SER A 341 26.09 -16.87 -34.72
CA SER A 341 27.43 -16.72 -34.13
C SER A 341 27.36 -16.20 -32.69
N LEU A 342 26.49 -15.24 -32.39
CA LEU A 342 26.23 -14.74 -31.03
C LEU A 342 25.75 -15.86 -30.10
N TYR A 343 24.71 -16.61 -30.53
CA TYR A 343 24.10 -17.65 -29.71
C TYR A 343 25.05 -18.84 -29.47
N THR A 344 25.81 -19.24 -30.49
CA THR A 344 26.76 -20.35 -30.36
C THR A 344 28.07 -19.96 -29.69
N GLY A 345 28.43 -18.67 -29.70
CA GLY A 345 29.60 -18.12 -29.01
C GLY A 345 29.49 -18.13 -27.50
N ASP A 346 28.27 -18.00 -26.96
CA ASP A 346 27.99 -18.04 -25.51
C ASP A 346 26.76 -18.91 -25.18
N ARG A 347 26.90 -20.22 -25.39
CA ARG A 347 25.80 -21.19 -25.27
C ARG A 347 25.14 -21.21 -23.88
N ASP A 348 25.91 -20.99 -22.82
CA ASP A 348 25.40 -21.05 -21.44
C ASP A 348 24.49 -19.86 -21.09
N SER A 349 24.52 -18.80 -21.89
CA SER A 349 23.74 -17.58 -21.73
C SER A 349 22.38 -17.60 -22.43
N PHE A 350 22.12 -18.57 -23.31
CA PHE A 350 20.89 -18.68 -24.10
C PHE A 350 20.15 -20.01 -23.86
N PRO A 351 18.89 -20.15 -24.29
CA PRO A 351 18.17 -21.42 -24.26
C PRO A 351 18.80 -22.43 -25.23
N ASP A 352 18.69 -23.72 -24.91
CA ASP A 352 19.21 -24.80 -25.78
C ASP A 352 18.64 -24.71 -27.20
N SER A 353 17.36 -24.34 -27.33
CA SER A 353 16.66 -24.16 -28.60
C SER A 353 17.30 -23.11 -29.51
N ALA A 354 17.89 -22.04 -28.96
CA ALA A 354 18.55 -20.98 -29.73
C ALA A 354 19.90 -21.41 -30.33
N THR A 355 20.50 -22.47 -29.77
CA THR A 355 21.84 -22.95 -30.16
C THR A 355 21.81 -24.21 -31.04
N ASN A 356 20.60 -24.74 -31.31
CA ASN A 356 20.34 -25.86 -32.20
C ASN A 356 20.51 -25.43 -33.68
N PRO A 357 21.15 -26.23 -34.55
CA PRO A 357 21.17 -26.00 -35.99
C PRO A 357 19.81 -25.64 -36.63
N GLU A 358 18.71 -26.27 -36.21
CA GLU A 358 17.36 -25.99 -36.73
C GLU A 358 16.88 -24.56 -36.43
N HIS A 359 17.49 -23.88 -35.45
CA HIS A 359 17.16 -22.48 -35.15
C HIS A 359 17.56 -21.53 -36.28
N ARG A 360 18.56 -21.90 -37.09
CA ARG A 360 18.96 -21.12 -38.26
C ARG A 360 17.80 -20.98 -39.24
N ASP A 361 17.13 -22.09 -39.53
CA ASP A 361 16.00 -22.13 -40.46
C ASP A 361 14.86 -21.27 -39.91
N ARG A 362 14.58 -21.36 -38.60
CA ARG A 362 13.58 -20.50 -37.93
C ARG A 362 13.89 -19.00 -38.05
N LEU A 363 15.16 -18.61 -37.92
CA LEU A 363 15.57 -17.21 -38.10
C LEU A 363 15.41 -16.75 -39.56
N GLU A 364 15.70 -17.61 -40.54
CA GLU A 364 15.53 -17.30 -41.97
C GLU A 364 14.06 -17.16 -42.36
N ASP A 365 13.20 -18.05 -41.85
CA ASP A 365 11.78 -18.09 -42.19
C ASP A 365 11.00 -16.93 -41.57
N SER A 366 11.38 -16.51 -40.36
CA SER A 366 10.70 -15.41 -39.64
C SER A 366 11.26 -14.02 -39.94
N TYR A 367 12.47 -13.91 -40.51
CA TYR A 367 13.06 -12.61 -40.84
C TYR A 367 12.12 -11.76 -41.72
N PRO A 368 11.86 -10.49 -41.36
CA PRO A 368 12.63 -9.68 -40.41
C PRO A 368 12.07 -9.61 -38.98
N ILE A 369 11.19 -10.53 -38.60
CA ILE A 369 10.62 -10.65 -37.25
C ILE A 369 11.42 -11.69 -36.47
N HIS A 370 11.80 -11.41 -35.23
CA HIS A 370 12.54 -12.38 -34.43
C HIS A 370 11.63 -13.57 -34.03
N PRO A 371 12.08 -14.84 -34.07
CA PRO A 371 11.25 -16.01 -33.76
C PRO A 371 10.51 -15.93 -32.43
N THR A 372 11.14 -15.37 -31.39
CA THR A 372 10.51 -15.23 -30.06
C THR A 372 9.25 -14.37 -30.05
N VAL A 373 9.10 -13.46 -31.03
CA VAL A 373 7.89 -12.64 -31.19
C VAL A 373 6.76 -13.51 -31.73
N ILE A 374 7.05 -14.35 -32.73
CA ILE A 374 6.09 -15.31 -33.29
C ILE A 374 5.61 -16.23 -32.18
N ASP A 375 6.54 -16.87 -31.46
CA ASP A 375 6.22 -17.82 -30.37
C ASP A 375 5.32 -17.20 -29.30
N THR A 376 5.59 -15.94 -28.92
CA THR A 376 4.76 -15.23 -27.94
C THR A 376 3.34 -15.01 -28.46
N LEU A 377 3.21 -14.55 -29.72
CA LEU A 377 1.90 -14.24 -30.31
C LEU A 377 1.10 -15.50 -30.70
N THR A 378 1.77 -16.61 -31.02
CA THR A 378 1.11 -17.81 -31.57
C THR A 378 0.98 -18.96 -30.58
N GLU A 379 1.88 -19.08 -29.60
CA GLU A 379 1.86 -20.18 -28.63
C GLU A 379 1.43 -19.71 -27.24
N GLU A 380 1.94 -18.57 -26.77
CA GLU A 380 1.71 -18.10 -25.40
C GLU A 380 0.38 -17.35 -25.24
N LEU A 381 0.14 -16.34 -26.09
CA LEU A 381 -1.10 -15.55 -26.08
C LEU A 381 -2.31 -16.31 -26.62
N ASP A 382 -2.09 -17.38 -27.38
CA ASP A 382 -3.14 -18.23 -27.89
C ASP A 382 -4.03 -18.84 -26.78
N SER A 383 -3.42 -19.14 -25.63
CA SER A 383 -4.16 -19.66 -24.49
C SER A 383 -5.30 -18.76 -23.99
N LEU A 384 -5.33 -17.48 -24.43
CA LEU A 384 -6.32 -16.48 -24.08
C LEU A 384 -7.56 -16.56 -24.98
N PRO A 385 -8.77 -16.83 -24.42
CA PRO A 385 -10.01 -16.98 -25.20
C PRO A 385 -10.39 -15.74 -26.04
N SER A 386 -9.91 -14.56 -25.65
CA SER A 386 -10.20 -13.27 -26.28
C SER A 386 -9.23 -12.91 -27.43
N PHE A 387 -8.15 -13.68 -27.62
CA PHE A 387 -7.12 -13.35 -28.60
C PHE A 387 -7.33 -14.10 -29.93
N GLN A 388 -7.66 -13.35 -30.98
CA GLN A 388 -7.76 -13.89 -32.34
C GLN A 388 -6.35 -14.07 -32.92
N ARG A 389 -5.72 -15.24 -32.68
CA ARG A 389 -4.31 -15.59 -32.99
C ARG A 389 -3.68 -14.78 -34.14
N THR A 390 -4.10 -14.99 -35.39
CA THR A 390 -3.45 -14.39 -36.57
C THR A 390 -3.80 -12.91 -36.75
N ARG A 391 -5.06 -12.52 -36.50
CA ARG A 391 -5.53 -11.13 -36.66
C ARG A 391 -4.98 -10.20 -35.58
N GLY A 392 -4.99 -10.67 -34.33
CA GLY A 392 -4.40 -9.97 -33.19
C GLY A 392 -2.89 -9.81 -33.35
N ALA A 393 -2.19 -10.87 -33.78
CA ALA A 393 -0.75 -10.80 -34.06
C ALA A 393 -0.44 -9.79 -35.17
N LEU A 394 -1.15 -9.84 -36.30
CA LEU A 394 -0.94 -8.92 -37.40
C LEU A 394 -1.23 -7.46 -37.01
N LYS A 395 -2.28 -7.21 -36.23
CA LYS A 395 -2.61 -5.88 -35.69
C LYS A 395 -1.49 -5.34 -34.79
N LEU A 396 -0.99 -6.14 -33.85
CA LEU A 396 0.06 -5.70 -32.95
C LEU A 396 1.39 -5.47 -33.69
N LEU A 397 1.75 -6.37 -34.60
CA LEU A 397 2.97 -6.26 -35.40
C LEU A 397 2.92 -5.10 -36.39
N SER A 398 1.78 -4.79 -37.01
CA SER A 398 1.66 -3.63 -37.90
C SER A 398 1.91 -2.33 -37.13
N ARG A 399 1.37 -2.19 -35.91
CA ARG A 399 1.66 -1.05 -35.02
C ARG A 399 3.13 -1.00 -34.60
N ALA A 400 3.72 -2.14 -34.28
CA ALA A 400 5.14 -2.23 -33.92
C ALA A 400 6.04 -1.79 -35.09
N VAL A 401 5.79 -2.28 -36.30
CA VAL A 401 6.53 -1.91 -37.52
C VAL A 401 6.32 -0.43 -37.84
N TYR A 402 5.09 0.06 -37.80
CA TYR A 402 4.77 1.47 -37.98
C TYR A 402 5.60 2.35 -37.03
N ARG A 403 5.55 2.08 -35.72
CA ARG A 403 6.32 2.82 -34.71
C ARG A 403 7.82 2.73 -34.96
N LEU A 404 8.34 1.53 -35.23
CA LEU A 404 9.76 1.31 -35.47
C LEU A 404 10.28 2.14 -36.66
N TRP A 405 9.52 2.24 -37.75
CA TRP A 405 9.88 3.07 -38.91
C TRP A 405 9.71 4.58 -38.68
N GLN A 406 8.72 5.01 -37.89
CA GLN A 406 8.57 6.43 -37.52
C GLN A 406 9.76 6.96 -36.70
N HIS A 407 10.42 6.08 -35.93
CA HIS A 407 11.56 6.40 -35.07
C HIS A 407 12.91 5.87 -35.59
N GLN A 408 13.03 5.62 -36.90
CA GLN A 408 14.23 5.03 -37.50
C GLN A 408 15.56 5.74 -37.15
N SER A 409 15.53 7.06 -36.93
CA SER A 409 16.71 7.85 -36.57
C SER A 409 17.33 7.43 -35.23
N ASP A 410 16.47 6.96 -34.32
CA ASP A 410 16.81 6.64 -32.94
C ASP A 410 17.28 5.19 -32.81
N TYR A 411 17.11 4.39 -33.88
CA TYR A 411 17.20 2.93 -33.86
C TYR A 411 18.08 2.36 -34.98
N GLN A 412 19.13 3.07 -35.40
CA GLN A 412 19.92 2.70 -36.59
C GLN A 412 20.55 1.29 -36.55
N GLN A 413 20.70 0.68 -35.35
CA GLN A 413 21.33 -0.63 -35.12
C GLN A 413 20.32 -1.78 -34.90
N ARG A 414 19.12 -1.68 -35.51
CA ARG A 414 18.08 -2.71 -35.40
C ARG A 414 18.18 -3.71 -36.54
N HIS A 415 18.16 -5.01 -36.22
CA HIS A 415 18.23 -6.09 -37.22
C HIS A 415 16.94 -6.92 -37.30
N PHE A 416 16.10 -6.87 -36.26
CA PHE A 416 14.82 -7.58 -36.20
C PHE A 416 13.74 -6.68 -35.58
N VAL A 417 12.49 -6.94 -35.97
CA VAL A 417 11.30 -6.60 -35.18
C VAL A 417 11.28 -7.53 -33.95
N ARG A 418 11.12 -6.94 -32.78
CA ARG A 418 11.30 -7.55 -31.45
C ARG A 418 10.06 -7.32 -30.60
N LEU A 419 9.96 -8.08 -29.51
CA LEU A 419 8.78 -8.06 -28.64
C LEU A 419 8.56 -6.68 -28.02
N PHE A 420 9.66 -6.01 -27.65
CA PHE A 420 9.64 -4.65 -27.10
C PHE A 420 9.24 -3.55 -28.10
N ASP A 421 9.10 -3.84 -29.40
CA ASP A 421 8.56 -2.86 -30.35
C ASP A 421 7.04 -2.70 -30.19
N MET A 422 6.36 -3.72 -29.67
CA MET A 422 4.95 -3.66 -29.24
C MET A 422 4.86 -2.95 -27.89
N HIS A 423 5.20 -1.67 -27.89
CA HIS A 423 5.33 -0.85 -26.68
C HIS A 423 4.01 -0.14 -26.30
N PRO A 424 3.63 -0.06 -25.01
CA PRO A 424 2.37 0.56 -24.55
C PRO A 424 2.31 2.09 -24.69
N SER A 425 3.38 2.73 -25.17
CA SER A 425 3.30 4.13 -25.61
C SER A 425 2.38 4.30 -26.83
N ASP A 426 2.22 3.25 -27.65
CA ASP A 426 1.24 3.23 -28.73
C ASP A 426 -0.16 2.91 -28.18
N GLY A 427 -1.15 3.75 -28.49
CA GLY A 427 -2.50 3.62 -27.94
C GLY A 427 -3.24 2.34 -28.35
N ASP A 428 -3.01 1.83 -29.56
CA ASP A 428 -3.63 0.59 -30.05
C ASP A 428 -2.99 -0.63 -29.39
N VAL A 429 -1.68 -0.60 -29.18
CA VAL A 429 -0.97 -1.64 -28.43
C VAL A 429 -1.42 -1.63 -26.97
N ARG A 430 -1.50 -0.46 -26.33
CA ARG A 430 -1.95 -0.31 -24.94
C ARG A 430 -3.38 -0.80 -24.74
N SER A 431 -4.32 -0.38 -25.60
CA SER A 431 -5.72 -0.83 -25.50
C SER A 431 -5.86 -2.34 -25.71
N THR A 432 -5.08 -2.90 -26.63
CA THR A 432 -5.05 -4.36 -26.84
C THR A 432 -4.48 -5.08 -25.63
N LEU A 433 -3.37 -4.60 -25.06
CA LEU A 433 -2.78 -5.13 -23.82
C LEU A 433 -3.78 -5.12 -22.66
N LEU A 434 -4.43 -3.98 -22.40
CA LEU A 434 -5.43 -3.84 -21.32
C LEU A 434 -6.60 -4.81 -21.49
N ARG A 435 -7.10 -5.00 -22.71
CA ARG A 435 -8.15 -5.98 -23.01
C ARG A 435 -7.69 -7.42 -22.73
N LEU A 436 -6.44 -7.75 -23.08
CA LEU A 436 -5.88 -9.07 -22.79
C LEU A 436 -5.72 -9.30 -21.29
N PHE A 437 -5.30 -8.29 -20.52
CA PHE A 437 -5.20 -8.38 -19.05
C PHE A 437 -6.55 -8.61 -18.38
N SER A 438 -7.58 -7.87 -18.82
CA SER A 438 -8.94 -8.03 -18.30
C SER A 438 -9.46 -9.46 -18.49
N SER A 439 -9.05 -10.16 -19.55
CA SER A 439 -9.44 -11.56 -19.79
C SER A 439 -8.77 -12.59 -18.87
N VAL A 440 -7.78 -12.18 -18.05
CA VAL A 440 -7.07 -13.02 -17.09
C VAL A 440 -7.13 -12.49 -15.65
N ASP A 441 -8.10 -11.62 -15.36
CA ASP A 441 -8.34 -10.99 -14.05
C ASP A 441 -7.09 -10.31 -13.47
N MET A 442 -6.27 -9.69 -14.33
CA MET A 442 -5.11 -8.90 -13.92
C MET A 442 -5.29 -7.45 -14.32
N ASP A 443 -4.74 -6.55 -13.51
CA ASP A 443 -4.62 -5.13 -13.81
C ASP A 443 -3.15 -4.71 -13.70
N PHE A 444 -2.57 -4.37 -14.86
CA PHE A 444 -1.19 -3.87 -14.96
C PHE A 444 -1.17 -2.40 -15.42
N GLU A 445 -2.28 -1.66 -15.36
CA GLU A 445 -2.29 -0.25 -15.74
C GLU A 445 -1.34 0.56 -14.84
N ALA A 446 -1.37 0.31 -13.53
CA ALA A 446 -0.43 0.89 -12.58
C ALA A 446 1.03 0.50 -12.88
N ALA A 447 1.28 -0.78 -13.19
CA ALA A 447 2.61 -1.27 -13.57
C ALA A 447 3.14 -0.60 -14.85
N ILE A 448 2.29 -0.44 -15.87
CA ILE A 448 2.67 0.24 -17.11
C ILE A 448 3.04 1.69 -16.81
N LYS A 449 2.19 2.41 -16.08
CA LYS A 449 2.38 3.84 -15.79
C LYS A 449 3.64 4.09 -14.94
N ALA A 450 3.87 3.29 -13.90
CA ALA A 450 4.97 3.49 -12.97
C ALA A 450 6.31 2.94 -13.49
N ASP A 451 6.30 1.77 -14.15
CA ASP A 451 7.54 1.05 -14.43
C ASP A 451 7.96 1.02 -15.89
N ILE A 452 7.04 1.19 -16.84
CA ILE A 452 7.31 0.94 -18.26
C ILE A 452 7.27 2.22 -19.08
N PHE A 453 6.20 3.01 -18.95
CA PHE A 453 6.01 4.21 -19.75
C PHE A 453 5.09 5.22 -19.07
N SER A 454 5.54 6.47 -19.01
CA SER A 454 4.71 7.60 -18.62
C SER A 454 4.84 8.75 -19.63
N GLU A 455 3.82 9.63 -19.72
CA GLU A 455 3.83 10.73 -20.69
C GLU A 455 4.92 11.78 -20.40
N ASP A 456 5.33 11.90 -19.13
CA ASP A 456 6.38 12.79 -18.64
C ASP A 456 7.78 12.15 -18.62
N GLY A 457 7.91 10.87 -19.01
CA GLY A 457 9.19 10.18 -19.11
C GLY A 457 9.79 9.76 -17.76
N THR A 458 8.96 9.64 -16.72
CA THR A 458 9.37 9.38 -15.33
C THR A 458 9.24 7.92 -14.93
N ALA A 459 8.75 7.04 -15.81
CA ALA A 459 8.67 5.62 -15.51
C ALA A 459 10.06 5.01 -15.25
N ASN A 460 10.12 3.98 -14.39
CA ASN A 460 11.40 3.39 -13.95
C ASN A 460 12.26 2.85 -15.12
N ALA A 461 11.65 2.25 -16.14
CA ALA A 461 12.35 1.84 -17.36
C ALA A 461 12.99 3.03 -18.10
N GLU A 462 12.29 4.16 -18.20
CA GLU A 462 12.76 5.36 -18.87
C GLU A 462 13.87 6.07 -18.06
N GLU A 463 13.84 5.98 -16.73
CA GLU A 463 14.95 6.41 -15.86
C GLU A 463 16.18 5.52 -16.06
N GLU A 464 16.01 4.20 -16.15
CA GLU A 464 17.12 3.29 -16.44
C GLU A 464 17.72 3.57 -17.82
N ASP A 465 16.89 3.80 -18.83
CA ASP A 465 17.31 4.11 -20.19
C ASP A 465 18.19 5.36 -20.26
N ARG A 466 17.91 6.39 -19.43
CA ARG A 466 18.75 7.59 -19.36
C ARG A 466 20.20 7.28 -19.01
N ASN A 467 20.47 6.24 -18.23
CA ASN A 467 21.84 5.86 -17.86
C ASN A 467 22.58 5.16 -19.01
N TRP A 468 21.87 4.36 -19.81
CA TRP A 468 22.45 3.61 -20.92
C TRP A 468 22.59 4.46 -22.20
N ILE A 469 21.58 5.26 -22.53
CA ILE A 469 21.58 6.13 -23.71
C ILE A 469 22.72 7.16 -23.65
N LYS A 470 23.00 7.72 -22.47
CA LYS A 470 24.13 8.65 -22.27
C LYS A 470 25.48 8.03 -22.63
N ASN A 471 25.60 6.70 -22.51
CA ASN A 471 26.80 5.94 -22.83
C ASN A 471 26.79 5.37 -24.26
N GLY A 472 25.82 5.76 -25.10
CA GLY A 472 25.69 5.31 -26.48
C GLY A 472 25.08 3.91 -26.63
N HIS A 473 24.43 3.39 -25.59
CA HIS A 473 23.70 2.12 -25.66
C HIS A 473 22.22 2.34 -25.98
N PRO A 474 21.53 1.32 -26.53
CA PRO A 474 20.07 1.35 -26.72
C PRO A 474 19.29 1.48 -25.39
N PRO A 475 17.98 1.77 -25.41
CA PRO A 475 17.13 1.84 -24.22
C PRO A 475 16.89 0.44 -23.61
N LEU A 476 17.87 -0.04 -22.83
CA LEU A 476 17.87 -1.40 -22.26
C LEU A 476 16.73 -1.63 -21.25
N GLY A 477 16.39 -0.61 -20.45
CA GLY A 477 15.28 -0.64 -19.52
C GLY A 477 13.96 -0.90 -20.24
N THR A 478 13.63 -0.09 -21.24
CA THR A 478 12.43 -0.29 -22.08
C THR A 478 12.42 -1.65 -22.77
N HIS A 479 13.57 -2.09 -23.32
CA HIS A 479 13.66 -3.40 -23.98
C HIS A 479 13.35 -4.57 -23.03
N LEU A 480 13.89 -4.51 -21.81
CA LEU A 480 13.69 -5.52 -20.77
C LEU A 480 12.24 -5.52 -20.28
N THR A 481 11.75 -4.39 -19.78
CA THR A 481 10.44 -4.31 -19.12
C THR A 481 9.30 -4.62 -20.08
N THR A 482 9.33 -4.08 -21.31
CA THR A 482 8.28 -4.36 -22.30
C THR A 482 8.26 -5.84 -22.69
N SER A 483 9.43 -6.47 -22.86
CA SER A 483 9.49 -7.90 -23.16
C SER A 483 8.98 -8.76 -22.00
N ILE A 484 9.34 -8.41 -20.76
CA ILE A 484 8.86 -9.11 -19.56
C ILE A 484 7.35 -8.91 -19.38
N LEU A 485 6.81 -7.73 -19.67
CA LEU A 485 5.38 -7.45 -19.60
C LEU A 485 4.59 -8.43 -20.46
N TRP A 486 4.96 -8.56 -21.75
CA TRP A 486 4.32 -9.51 -22.65
C TRP A 486 4.47 -10.97 -22.17
N LYS A 487 5.63 -11.34 -21.62
CA LYS A 487 5.85 -12.67 -21.00
C LYS A 487 5.10 -12.88 -19.70
N SER A 488 4.55 -11.84 -19.10
CA SER A 488 3.74 -11.93 -17.87
C SER A 488 2.26 -12.24 -18.17
N ILE A 489 1.86 -12.22 -19.45
CA ILE A 489 0.48 -12.43 -19.93
C ILE A 489 0.33 -13.85 -20.46
N VAL A 490 0.20 -14.83 -19.56
CA VAL A 490 -0.07 -16.23 -19.93
C VAL A 490 -1.17 -16.78 -19.03
N LYS A 491 -2.03 -17.63 -19.61
CA LYS A 491 -3.07 -18.33 -18.85
C LYS A 491 -2.43 -19.39 -17.94
N GLY A 492 -2.65 -19.25 -16.63
CA GLY A 492 -2.16 -20.18 -15.60
C GLY A 492 -0.85 -19.73 -14.93
N ALA A 493 -0.79 -19.89 -13.60
CA ALA A 493 0.32 -19.39 -12.77
C ALA A 493 1.69 -20.00 -13.12
N GLU A 494 1.73 -21.27 -13.55
CA GLU A 494 2.98 -21.93 -13.95
C GLU A 494 3.56 -21.41 -15.28
N GLY A 495 2.76 -20.75 -16.12
CA GLY A 495 3.17 -20.22 -17.42
C GLY A 495 3.72 -18.80 -17.38
N ARG A 496 3.27 -17.98 -16.41
CA ARG A 496 3.59 -16.54 -16.35
C ARG A 496 5.07 -16.28 -16.07
N GLY A 497 5.61 -15.24 -16.69
CA GLY A 497 6.98 -14.78 -16.51
C GLY A 497 8.01 -15.46 -17.39
N THR A 498 9.23 -14.97 -17.32
CA THR A 498 10.39 -15.47 -18.07
C THR A 498 11.58 -15.72 -17.16
N THR A 499 12.69 -16.23 -17.69
CA THR A 499 13.97 -16.30 -16.98
C THR A 499 15.06 -15.61 -17.79
N ARG A 500 16.25 -15.41 -17.22
CA ARG A 500 17.34 -14.67 -17.88
C ARG A 500 17.70 -15.20 -19.27
N ARG A 501 17.76 -16.53 -19.46
CA ARG A 501 18.16 -17.15 -20.74
C ARG A 501 17.14 -16.87 -21.88
N PRO A 502 15.84 -17.21 -21.75
CA PRO A 502 14.84 -16.83 -22.74
C PRO A 502 14.72 -15.32 -22.94
N LEU A 503 14.84 -14.52 -21.87
CA LEU A 503 14.80 -13.07 -21.98
C LEU A 503 15.96 -12.53 -22.84
N ARG A 504 17.19 -12.99 -22.60
CA ARG A 504 18.35 -12.65 -23.46
C ARG A 504 18.13 -13.04 -24.91
N HIS A 505 17.59 -14.23 -25.17
CA HIS A 505 17.26 -14.64 -26.55
C HIS A 505 16.25 -13.68 -27.22
N ALA A 506 15.27 -13.20 -26.45
CA ALA A 506 14.26 -12.26 -26.94
C ALA A 506 14.81 -10.86 -27.22
N ILE A 507 15.84 -10.39 -26.50
CA ILE A 507 16.27 -8.97 -26.55
C ILE A 507 17.70 -8.72 -27.02
N ALA A 508 18.58 -9.73 -27.03
CA ALA A 508 20.00 -9.54 -27.27
C ALA A 508 20.25 -8.92 -28.64
N ASN A 509 21.19 -7.99 -28.70
CA ASN A 509 21.68 -7.38 -29.93
C ASN A 509 23.17 -7.73 -30.09
N THR A 510 23.61 -7.98 -31.33
CA THR A 510 25.00 -8.30 -31.66
C THR A 510 26.00 -7.20 -31.26
N GLU A 511 25.53 -5.97 -31.04
CA GLU A 511 26.35 -4.80 -30.71
C GLU A 511 26.31 -4.42 -29.21
N VAL A 512 25.58 -5.17 -28.38
CA VAL A 512 25.45 -4.90 -26.94
C VAL A 512 25.96 -6.10 -26.14
N GLU A 513 26.86 -5.86 -25.20
CA GLU A 513 27.35 -6.91 -24.30
C GLU A 513 26.25 -7.43 -23.37
N LEU A 514 26.17 -8.75 -23.18
CA LEU A 514 25.14 -9.37 -22.34
C LEU A 514 25.16 -8.87 -20.88
N ALA A 515 26.34 -8.52 -20.37
CA ALA A 515 26.50 -7.97 -19.03
C ALA A 515 25.71 -6.67 -18.83
N HIS A 516 25.59 -5.81 -19.85
CA HIS A 516 24.80 -4.58 -19.74
C HIS A 516 23.31 -4.86 -19.57
N TYR A 517 22.79 -5.93 -20.18
CA TYR A 517 21.40 -6.35 -19.94
C TYR A 517 21.22 -6.89 -18.53
N ASP A 518 22.21 -7.61 -17.97
CA ASP A 518 22.13 -8.09 -16.59
C ASP A 518 22.21 -6.94 -15.59
N ASP A 519 23.11 -5.99 -15.79
CA ASP A 519 23.25 -4.80 -14.93
C ASP A 519 21.94 -3.98 -14.94
N ALA A 520 21.38 -3.72 -16.14
CA ALA A 520 20.11 -3.02 -16.28
C ALA A 520 18.96 -3.78 -15.62
N LEU A 521 18.87 -5.09 -15.83
CA LEU A 521 17.85 -5.93 -15.20
C LEU A 521 17.98 -5.94 -13.67
N ASN A 522 19.19 -6.02 -13.14
CA ASN A 522 19.46 -5.98 -11.71
C ASN A 522 19.05 -4.63 -11.10
N ASN A 523 19.31 -3.52 -11.78
CA ASN A 523 18.84 -2.19 -11.39
C ASN A 523 17.31 -2.14 -11.31
N LEU A 524 16.62 -2.59 -12.36
CA LEU A 524 15.15 -2.66 -12.42
C LEU A 524 14.57 -3.62 -11.35
N LEU A 525 15.32 -4.67 -11.00
CA LEU A 525 14.95 -5.59 -9.91
C LEU A 525 15.25 -5.04 -8.51
N GLY A 526 15.87 -3.88 -8.38
CA GLY A 526 16.09 -3.19 -7.10
C GLY A 526 17.48 -3.37 -6.49
N GLU A 527 18.44 -3.98 -7.19
CA GLU A 527 19.85 -3.90 -6.76
C GLU A 527 20.41 -2.48 -6.94
N GLY A 528 19.89 -1.77 -7.95
CA GLY A 528 20.09 -0.34 -8.17
C GLY A 528 18.91 0.43 -7.58
N ARG A 529 19.16 1.33 -6.64
CA ARG A 529 18.08 1.94 -5.84
C ARG A 529 17.22 2.97 -6.60
N ARG A 530 17.72 3.55 -7.70
CA ARG A 530 17.08 4.70 -8.39
C ARG A 530 16.04 4.36 -9.45
N SER A 531 16.17 3.22 -10.12
CA SER A 531 15.31 2.80 -11.25
C SER A 531 14.58 1.49 -10.94
N ALA A 532 14.43 1.16 -9.65
CA ALA A 532 13.82 -0.07 -9.21
C ALA A 532 12.32 -0.09 -9.56
N CYS A 533 11.92 -1.02 -10.43
CA CYS A 533 10.52 -1.19 -10.80
C CYS A 533 9.70 -1.71 -9.62
N PHE A 534 8.56 -1.07 -9.34
CA PHE A 534 7.68 -1.40 -8.22
C PHE A 534 6.93 -2.71 -8.44
N TYR A 535 6.47 -2.97 -9.65
CA TYR A 535 5.62 -4.09 -10.03
C TYR A 535 6.38 -5.23 -10.69
N LEU A 536 7.70 -5.08 -10.89
CA LEU A 536 8.58 -6.13 -11.40
C LEU A 536 9.07 -7.02 -10.26
N HIS A 537 8.81 -8.32 -10.37
CA HIS A 537 9.21 -9.34 -9.41
C HIS A 537 10.17 -10.33 -10.07
N GLY A 538 11.17 -10.79 -9.33
CA GLY A 538 12.07 -11.85 -9.76
C GLY A 538 13.34 -11.90 -8.92
N ASP A 539 13.71 -13.11 -8.49
CA ASP A 539 14.94 -13.39 -7.73
C ASP A 539 15.87 -14.33 -8.51
N ASN A 540 17.09 -14.52 -8.00
CA ASN A 540 18.10 -15.38 -8.62
C ASN A 540 17.62 -16.85 -8.70
N GLY A 541 17.17 -17.26 -9.88
CA GLY A 541 16.71 -18.62 -10.18
C GLY A 541 15.19 -18.77 -10.28
N GLU A 542 14.43 -17.72 -9.95
CA GLU A 542 12.98 -17.67 -10.11
C GLU A 542 12.58 -16.99 -11.42
N LYS A 543 11.28 -17.04 -11.74
CA LYS A 543 10.74 -16.34 -12.89
C LYS A 543 10.67 -14.84 -12.63
N ILE A 544 11.05 -14.07 -13.65
CA ILE A 544 10.94 -12.63 -13.72
C ILE A 544 9.60 -12.28 -14.38
N GLN A 545 8.75 -11.52 -13.70
CA GLN A 545 7.41 -11.17 -14.18
C GLN A 545 6.89 -9.88 -13.55
N PHE A 546 6.00 -9.21 -14.26
CA PHE A 546 5.14 -8.19 -13.67
C PHE A 546 3.99 -8.84 -12.90
N LYS A 547 3.64 -8.25 -11.76
CA LYS A 547 2.45 -8.59 -10.97
C LYS A 547 1.62 -7.33 -10.74
N SER A 548 0.34 -7.49 -10.45
CA SER A 548 -0.58 -6.37 -10.17
C SER A 548 -0.24 -5.71 -8.83
N GLU A 549 0.36 -6.48 -7.93
CA GLU A 549 0.79 -6.03 -6.62
C GLU A 549 2.18 -5.41 -6.68
N ALA A 550 2.28 -4.15 -6.24
CA ALA A 550 3.55 -3.50 -5.98
C ALA A 550 4.40 -4.26 -4.93
N ASN A 551 5.70 -4.34 -5.15
CA ASN A 551 6.65 -4.86 -4.20
C ASN A 551 6.88 -3.83 -3.10
N LEU A 552 6.29 -4.08 -1.93
CA LEU A 552 6.37 -3.21 -0.76
C LEU A 552 7.80 -2.87 -0.35
N THR A 553 8.75 -3.81 -0.50
CA THR A 553 10.16 -3.55 -0.12
C THR A 553 10.75 -2.46 -1.02
N LYS A 554 10.55 -2.59 -2.34
CA LYS A 554 11.05 -1.61 -3.30
C LYS A 554 10.38 -0.26 -3.15
N LEU A 555 9.07 -0.27 -2.87
CA LEU A 555 8.31 0.95 -2.61
C LEU A 555 8.90 1.71 -1.42
N ILE A 556 9.08 1.04 -0.27
CA ILE A 556 9.67 1.63 0.94
C ILE A 556 11.08 2.15 0.65
N ASP A 557 11.94 1.35 0.03
CA ASP A 557 13.33 1.75 -0.24
C ASP A 557 13.40 2.96 -1.19
N SER A 558 12.49 3.08 -2.17
CA SER A 558 12.43 4.25 -3.05
C SER A 558 12.01 5.53 -2.32
N VAL A 559 11.05 5.43 -1.38
CA VAL A 559 10.63 6.55 -0.56
C VAL A 559 11.76 6.97 0.38
N VAL A 560 12.50 6.02 0.95
CA VAL A 560 13.71 6.30 1.74
C VAL A 560 14.69 7.18 0.97
N GLU A 561 14.93 6.93 -0.32
CA GLU A 561 15.85 7.76 -1.12
C GLU A 561 15.35 9.18 -1.41
N GLN A 562 14.03 9.38 -1.40
CA GLN A 562 13.39 10.66 -1.69
C GLN A 562 13.14 11.50 -0.43
N LEU A 563 13.16 10.88 0.76
CA LEU A 563 12.92 11.55 2.02
C LEU A 563 13.99 12.61 2.31
N GLN A 564 13.53 13.74 2.86
CA GLN A 564 14.42 14.75 3.40
C GLN A 564 14.91 14.34 4.81
N ASP A 565 16.18 14.61 5.11
CA ASP A 565 16.84 14.24 6.37
C ASP A 565 16.04 14.61 7.65
N GLY A 566 15.24 15.67 7.61
CA GLY A 566 14.45 16.14 8.77
C GLY A 566 13.30 15.21 9.21
N LEU A 567 12.73 14.40 8.30
CA LEU A 567 11.62 13.49 8.63
C LEU A 567 12.08 12.28 9.45
N ALA A 568 13.29 11.77 9.17
CA ALA A 568 13.88 10.67 9.94
C ALA A 568 14.25 11.11 11.36
N ARG A 569 14.69 12.37 11.53
CA ARG A 569 15.09 12.93 12.83
C ARG A 569 13.95 12.93 13.85
N ARG A 570 12.75 13.36 13.45
CA ARG A 570 11.58 13.33 14.35
C ARG A 570 11.29 11.94 14.91
N HIS A 571 11.44 10.89 14.09
CA HIS A 571 11.20 9.52 14.55
C HIS A 571 12.33 8.98 15.46
N LEU A 572 13.55 9.50 15.34
CA LEU A 572 14.61 9.22 16.31
C LEU A 572 14.33 9.87 17.66
N GLU A 573 13.83 11.11 17.67
CA GLU A 573 13.46 11.83 18.89
C GLU A 573 12.28 11.16 19.60
N GLU A 574 11.21 10.82 18.85
CA GLU A 574 10.07 10.04 19.37
C GLU A 574 10.52 8.70 19.99
N ALA A 575 11.39 7.95 19.30
CA ALA A 575 11.87 6.67 19.81
C ALA A 575 12.85 6.81 20.99
N LEU A 576 13.61 7.91 21.05
CA LEU A 576 14.47 8.23 22.20
C LEU A 576 13.63 8.53 23.44
N ASP A 577 12.59 9.33 23.30
CA ASP A 577 11.69 9.68 24.41
C ASP A 577 11.00 8.44 24.99
N GLU A 578 10.45 7.60 24.12
CA GLU A 578 9.84 6.31 24.52
C GLU A 578 10.86 5.37 25.17
N ALA A 579 12.09 5.30 24.64
CA ALA A 579 13.14 4.46 25.20
C ALA A 579 13.70 4.98 26.54
N LEU A 580 13.62 6.29 26.80
CA LEU A 580 14.10 6.90 28.04
C LEU A 580 13.27 6.45 29.24
N GLY A 581 11.94 6.55 29.13
CA GLY A 581 11.00 6.23 30.19
C GLY A 581 11.09 7.17 31.41
N GLN A 582 10.18 6.98 32.36
CA GLN A 582 10.12 7.77 33.60
C GLN A 582 11.04 7.22 34.70
N GLY A 583 11.48 8.09 35.62
CA GLY A 583 12.28 7.69 36.78
C GLY A 583 12.64 8.86 37.70
N SER A 584 13.58 8.63 38.63
CA SER A 584 13.91 9.55 39.72
C SER A 584 14.81 10.74 39.36
N LEU A 585 15.46 10.73 38.19
CA LEU A 585 16.22 11.87 37.68
C LEU A 585 15.38 12.73 36.73
N ASN A 586 15.53 14.05 36.81
CA ASN A 586 14.89 14.98 35.88
C ASN A 586 15.60 14.90 34.52
N VAL A 587 14.96 14.30 33.53
CA VAL A 587 15.56 14.08 32.20
C VAL A 587 15.54 15.37 31.40
N ILE A 588 16.69 15.75 30.84
CA ILE A 588 16.86 16.88 29.93
C ILE A 588 17.43 16.33 28.62
N VAL A 589 16.64 16.34 27.55
CA VAL A 589 17.06 15.84 26.24
C VAL A 589 17.66 16.96 25.40
N GLY A 590 18.84 16.72 24.85
CA GLY A 590 19.53 17.60 23.92
C GLY A 590 20.05 18.93 24.48
N PRO A 591 20.56 19.06 25.73
CA PRO A 591 21.08 20.34 26.19
C PRO A 591 22.34 20.75 25.40
N GLU A 592 22.30 21.93 24.80
CA GLU A 592 23.40 22.53 24.03
C GLU A 592 24.10 23.65 24.82
N GLU A 593 23.37 24.37 25.66
CA GLU A 593 23.85 25.52 26.40
C GLU A 593 23.72 25.38 27.93
N PRO A 594 24.66 25.94 28.72
CA PRO A 594 24.63 25.82 30.19
C PRO A 594 23.38 26.35 30.91
N HIS A 595 22.57 27.19 30.27
CA HIS A 595 21.35 27.75 30.87
C HIS A 595 20.15 26.79 30.82
N GLU A 596 20.23 25.75 29.99
CA GLU A 596 19.17 24.74 29.81
C GLU A 596 19.19 23.68 30.91
N ILE A 597 20.27 23.63 31.70
CA ILE A 597 20.42 22.71 32.84
C ILE A 597 20.35 23.54 34.13
N PRO A 598 19.28 23.41 34.93
CA PRO A 598 19.14 24.09 36.22
C PRO A 598 20.34 23.82 37.14
N ASP A 599 20.72 24.82 37.96
CA ASP A 599 21.78 24.70 38.97
C ASP A 599 21.13 24.84 40.36
N THR A 600 20.41 23.79 40.76
CA THR A 600 19.63 23.69 42.00
C THR A 600 20.15 22.58 42.90
N ALA A 601 19.91 22.68 44.21
CA ALA A 601 20.43 21.74 45.20
C ALA A 601 19.55 20.49 45.37
N ASP A 602 18.27 20.64 45.05
CA ASP A 602 17.15 19.74 45.35
C ASP A 602 16.74 18.85 44.19
N GLU A 603 17.28 19.08 42.99
CA GLU A 603 16.97 18.29 41.80
C GLU A 603 18.24 17.74 41.17
N ALA A 604 18.21 16.47 40.78
CA ALA A 604 19.26 15.82 40.01
C ALA A 604 18.80 15.57 38.57
N HIS A 605 19.65 15.85 37.60
CA HIS A 605 19.31 15.86 36.18
C HIS A 605 20.08 14.80 35.37
N LEU A 606 19.37 14.09 34.51
CA LEU A 606 19.94 13.22 33.48
C LEU A 606 19.91 13.94 32.12
N CYS A 607 21.06 14.45 31.71
CA CYS A 607 21.26 15.14 30.44
C CYS A 607 21.56 14.15 29.32
N VAL A 608 20.59 13.90 28.46
CA VAL A 608 20.73 12.98 27.31
C VAL A 608 21.19 13.78 26.10
N MET A 609 22.44 13.61 25.70
CA MET A 609 23.07 14.42 24.67
C MET A 609 22.55 14.08 23.27
N ASP A 610 22.26 15.11 22.46
CA ASP A 610 21.87 14.92 21.06
C ASP A 610 23.00 14.25 20.24
N PHE A 611 22.63 13.30 19.38
CA PHE A 611 23.59 12.52 18.59
C PHE A 611 24.24 13.30 17.43
N ASP A 612 23.68 14.43 16.99
CA ASP A 612 24.33 15.30 15.99
C ASP A 612 25.33 16.26 16.68
N THR A 613 25.11 16.56 17.96
CA THR A 613 25.98 17.44 18.78
C THR A 613 27.11 16.67 19.45
N VAL A 614 26.82 15.51 20.06
CA VAL A 614 27.81 14.68 20.77
C VAL A 614 27.61 13.20 20.46
N THR A 615 28.64 12.58 19.88
CA THR A 615 28.77 11.12 19.81
C THR A 615 30.13 10.69 20.33
N ILE A 616 30.17 9.51 20.93
CA ILE A 616 31.37 8.95 21.53
C ILE A 616 32.01 7.96 20.54
N THR A 617 33.30 8.18 20.30
CA THR A 617 34.18 7.24 19.58
C THR A 617 35.33 6.78 20.48
N ASP A 618 35.78 7.65 21.38
CA ASP A 618 36.74 7.38 22.44
C ASP A 618 36.13 7.77 23.79
N TYR A 619 35.88 6.78 24.64
CA TYR A 619 35.25 7.00 25.96
C TYR A 619 36.25 7.50 27.01
N GLU A 620 37.57 7.35 26.78
CA GLU A 620 38.59 7.82 27.73
C GLU A 620 38.66 9.36 27.79
N THR A 621 38.16 10.04 26.76
CA THR A 621 38.16 11.50 26.66
C THR A 621 36.74 12.05 26.76
N VAL A 622 36.45 12.80 27.82
CA VAL A 622 35.13 13.47 27.97
C VAL A 622 34.98 14.58 26.92
N PRO A 623 33.91 14.57 26.09
CA PRO A 623 33.66 15.61 25.09
C PRO A 623 33.62 17.04 25.65
N GLU A 624 34.07 18.03 24.87
CA GLU A 624 34.13 19.43 25.30
C GLU A 624 32.75 20.03 25.64
N ALA A 625 31.70 19.62 24.91
CA ALA A 625 30.33 20.03 25.17
C ALA A 625 29.89 19.58 26.58
N ILE A 626 30.03 18.30 26.90
CA ILE A 626 29.74 17.73 28.22
C ILE A 626 30.57 18.43 29.31
N GLN A 627 31.88 18.65 29.07
CA GLN A 627 32.71 19.38 30.04
C GLN A 627 32.25 20.82 30.28
N THR A 628 31.73 21.49 29.25
CA THR A 628 31.27 22.87 29.33
C THR A 628 29.98 22.96 30.14
N LEU A 629 29.03 22.06 29.88
CA LEU A 629 27.76 21.95 30.61
C LEU A 629 27.98 21.55 32.08
N PHE A 630 28.91 20.63 32.34
CA PHE A 630 29.26 20.22 33.69
C PHE A 630 29.93 21.34 34.52
N LYS A 631 30.80 22.14 33.90
CA LYS A 631 31.58 23.17 34.62
C LYS A 631 30.81 24.47 34.84
N ASN A 632 29.85 24.79 33.98
CA ASN A 632 29.24 26.12 33.93
C ASN A 632 27.70 26.05 34.01
N THR A 633 27.14 27.18 34.42
CA THR A 633 25.71 27.52 34.32
C THR A 633 25.58 28.93 33.73
N ALA A 634 24.39 29.31 33.30
CA ALA A 634 24.09 30.66 32.80
C ALA A 634 22.61 31.00 33.05
N SER A 635 22.29 32.29 33.21
CA SER A 635 20.92 32.75 33.52
C SER A 635 20.00 32.90 32.30
N SER A 636 20.55 32.83 31.09
CA SER A 636 19.83 32.96 29.81
C SER A 636 20.74 32.53 28.66
N SER A 637 20.13 32.24 27.50
CA SER A 637 20.86 31.89 26.28
C SER A 637 21.88 32.98 25.90
N GLY A 638 23.10 32.56 25.55
CA GLY A 638 24.22 33.46 25.26
C GLY A 638 24.71 34.32 26.45
N GLY A 639 24.18 34.10 27.65
CA GLY A 639 24.52 34.84 28.87
C GLY A 639 25.95 34.59 29.38
N GLN A 640 26.36 35.34 30.41
CA GLN A 640 27.67 35.16 31.02
C GLN A 640 27.74 33.81 31.74
N LYS A 641 28.66 32.93 31.30
CA LYS A 641 28.93 31.65 31.95
C LYS A 641 29.53 31.85 33.34
N THR A 642 28.88 31.30 34.36
CA THR A 642 29.37 31.24 35.74
C THR A 642 29.67 29.80 36.14
N PRO A 643 30.61 29.54 37.08
CA PRO A 643 30.88 28.19 37.54
C PRO A 643 29.62 27.56 38.16
N ARG A 644 29.30 26.32 37.76
CA ARG A 644 28.20 25.52 38.33
C ARG A 644 28.51 25.19 39.80
N VAL A 645 27.52 25.36 40.67
CA VAL A 645 27.64 25.13 42.12
C VAL A 645 27.32 23.68 42.46
N PHE A 646 26.19 23.15 41.97
CA PHE A 646 25.67 21.82 42.32
C PHE A 646 26.06 20.80 41.24
N LYS A 647 27.36 20.54 41.12
CA LYS A 647 27.90 19.68 40.06
C LYS A 647 27.58 18.19 40.24
N ASN A 648 27.36 17.75 41.47
CA ASN A 648 26.95 16.37 41.75
C ASN A 648 25.57 16.07 41.15
N ASN A 649 24.71 17.07 40.99
CA ASN A 649 23.34 16.91 40.50
C ASN A 649 23.20 16.80 38.97
N VAL A 650 24.28 16.62 38.20
CA VAL A 650 24.20 16.52 36.73
C VAL A 650 24.95 15.30 36.20
N VAL A 651 24.21 14.44 35.52
CA VAL A 651 24.70 13.22 34.86
C VAL A 651 24.47 13.35 33.35
N PHE A 652 25.36 12.82 32.53
CA PHE A 652 25.27 12.91 31.07
C PHE A 652 25.23 11.53 30.43
N LEU A 653 24.34 11.33 29.47
CA LEU A 653 24.27 10.13 28.64
C LEU A 653 24.50 10.50 27.18
N ALA A 654 25.41 9.81 26.50
CA ALA A 654 25.73 10.08 25.11
C ALA A 654 25.71 8.81 24.24
N ALA A 655 25.39 9.00 22.97
CA ALA A 655 25.30 7.91 22.01
C ALA A 655 26.66 7.52 21.42
N SER A 656 26.82 6.24 21.08
CA SER A 656 27.95 5.71 20.31
C SER A 656 27.84 6.09 18.83
N ALA A 657 28.93 6.60 18.24
CA ALA A 657 28.91 7.08 16.85
C ALA A 657 28.57 5.98 15.82
N ASN A 658 28.96 4.73 16.08
CA ASN A 658 28.70 3.64 15.14
C ASN A 658 27.24 3.20 15.19
N ASP A 659 26.68 3.07 16.40
CA ASP A 659 25.35 2.52 16.63
C ASP A 659 24.23 3.50 16.24
N VAL A 660 24.49 4.81 16.30
CA VAL A 660 23.59 5.85 15.77
C VAL A 660 23.32 5.69 14.27
N THR A 661 24.26 5.15 13.50
CA THR A 661 24.08 4.96 12.05
C THR A 661 22.99 3.93 11.75
N ASP A 662 22.92 2.86 12.54
CA ASP A 662 21.88 1.85 12.38
C ASP A 662 20.50 2.39 12.79
N ALA A 663 20.43 3.12 13.92
CA ALA A 663 19.20 3.80 14.35
C ALA A 663 18.69 4.78 13.27
N LYS A 664 19.57 5.60 12.67
CA LYS A 664 19.22 6.52 11.58
C LYS A 664 18.59 5.79 10.39
N ARG A 665 19.21 4.70 9.92
CA ARG A 665 18.67 3.90 8.81
C ARG A 665 17.31 3.28 9.14
N THR A 666 17.12 2.80 10.37
CA THR A 666 15.84 2.24 10.82
C THR A 666 14.77 3.33 10.91
N ALA A 667 15.11 4.53 11.38
CA ALA A 667 14.21 5.68 11.43
C ALA A 667 13.78 6.19 10.04
N GLU A 668 14.69 6.22 9.06
CA GLU A 668 14.36 6.51 7.66
C GLU A 668 13.31 5.54 7.12
N ARG A 669 13.43 4.24 7.45
CA ARG A 669 12.43 3.24 7.06
C ARG A 669 11.08 3.46 7.74
N VAL A 670 11.07 3.78 9.04
CA VAL A 670 9.82 4.14 9.75
C VAL A 670 9.16 5.36 9.11
N ALA A 671 9.95 6.39 8.80
CA ALA A 671 9.49 7.60 8.12
C ALA A 671 8.88 7.26 6.74
N ALA A 672 9.54 6.40 5.97
CA ALA A 672 9.09 6.00 4.64
C ALA A 672 7.78 5.22 4.69
N ILE A 673 7.67 4.26 5.61
CA ILE A 673 6.45 3.47 5.77
C ILE A 673 5.27 4.36 6.20
N LYS A 674 5.48 5.26 7.18
CA LYS A 674 4.46 6.23 7.60
C LYS A 674 4.08 7.18 6.46
N HIS A 675 5.05 7.61 5.65
CA HIS A 675 4.79 8.44 4.48
C HIS A 675 3.91 7.72 3.46
N ILE A 676 4.16 6.43 3.18
CA ILE A 676 3.31 5.63 2.28
C ILE A 676 1.89 5.51 2.86
N GLN A 677 1.75 5.17 4.15
CA GLN A 677 0.44 5.04 4.80
C GLN A 677 -0.40 6.33 4.75
N ASN A 678 0.25 7.48 4.94
CA ASN A 678 -0.43 8.78 4.91
C ASN A 678 -0.83 9.22 3.49
N ASN A 679 -0.37 8.54 2.43
CA ASN A 679 -0.60 8.92 1.03
C ASN A 679 -1.15 7.76 0.17
N LEU A 680 -1.82 6.77 0.78
CA LEU A 680 -2.37 5.60 0.08
C LEU A 680 -3.35 5.99 -1.04
N ASP A 681 -4.29 6.89 -0.77
CA ASP A 681 -5.33 7.23 -1.75
C ASP A 681 -4.87 8.19 -2.85
N ASP A 682 -3.78 8.94 -2.62
CA ASP A 682 -3.30 9.97 -3.54
C ASP A 682 -2.15 9.50 -4.44
N GLN A 683 -1.19 8.76 -3.87
CA GLN A 683 0.08 8.43 -4.54
C GLN A 683 0.36 6.92 -4.60
N TYR A 684 -0.21 6.11 -3.71
CA TYR A 684 0.16 4.70 -3.54
C TYR A 684 -1.05 3.75 -3.54
N ASP A 685 -1.41 3.24 -4.70
CA ASP A 685 -2.51 2.27 -4.85
C ASP A 685 -2.11 0.87 -4.32
N LEU A 686 -2.33 0.63 -3.03
CA LEU A 686 -2.07 -0.64 -2.33
C LEU A 686 -3.39 -1.32 -1.94
N ASN A 687 -3.50 -2.62 -2.21
CA ASN A 687 -4.65 -3.41 -1.78
C ASN A 687 -4.65 -3.67 -0.27
N THR A 688 -5.78 -4.15 0.29
CA THR A 688 -5.92 -4.39 1.74
C THR A 688 -4.85 -5.32 2.31
N GLU A 689 -4.50 -6.41 1.63
CA GLU A 689 -3.46 -7.34 2.09
C GLU A 689 -2.07 -6.68 2.13
N GLN A 690 -1.78 -5.79 1.18
CA GLN A 690 -0.55 -5.00 1.15
C GLN A 690 -0.53 -3.93 2.25
N GLN A 691 -1.66 -3.31 2.54
CA GLN A 691 -1.80 -2.35 3.65
C GLN A 691 -1.56 -3.03 5.01
N ASP A 692 -2.13 -4.23 5.20
CA ASP A 692 -1.91 -5.03 6.41
C ASP A 692 -0.42 -5.39 6.58
N LYS A 693 0.22 -5.90 5.52
CA LYS A 693 1.67 -6.20 5.51
C LYS A 693 2.53 -4.96 5.73
N LEU A 694 2.10 -3.80 5.24
CA LEU A 694 2.79 -2.52 5.48
C LEU A 694 2.69 -2.12 6.95
N GLY A 695 1.54 -2.34 7.60
CA GLY A 695 1.35 -2.20 9.05
C GLY A 695 2.27 -3.11 9.86
N GLU A 696 2.31 -4.41 9.55
CA GLU A 696 3.21 -5.36 10.22
C GLU A 696 4.69 -4.94 10.10
N ARG A 697 5.09 -4.43 8.93
CA ARG A 697 6.45 -3.91 8.70
C ARG A 697 6.71 -2.64 9.50
N LEU A 698 5.72 -1.77 9.67
CA LEU A 698 5.87 -0.57 10.50
C LEU A 698 6.14 -0.97 11.96
N ASP A 699 5.35 -1.89 12.51
CA ASP A 699 5.50 -2.32 13.89
C ASP A 699 6.85 -3.01 14.13
N SER A 700 7.26 -3.87 13.20
CA SER A 700 8.59 -4.48 13.23
C SER A 700 9.72 -3.44 13.13
N ALA A 701 9.58 -2.41 12.29
CA ALA A 701 10.56 -1.34 12.15
C ALA A 701 10.63 -0.45 13.41
N LYS A 702 9.48 -0.12 14.02
CA LYS A 702 9.43 0.61 15.30
C LYS A 702 10.10 -0.17 16.43
N GLY A 703 9.79 -1.46 16.57
CA GLY A 703 10.44 -2.30 17.58
C GLY A 703 11.96 -2.46 17.36
N THR A 704 12.40 -2.46 16.10
CA THR A 704 13.84 -2.43 15.78
C THR A 704 14.46 -1.09 16.14
N LEU A 705 13.77 0.02 15.87
CA LEU A 705 14.23 1.37 16.17
C LEU A 705 14.42 1.59 17.69
N ASP A 706 13.45 1.16 18.50
CA ASP A 706 13.56 1.19 19.97
C ASP A 706 14.83 0.46 20.46
N GLN A 707 15.08 -0.74 19.92
CA GLN A 707 16.28 -1.51 20.26
C GLN A 707 17.58 -0.84 19.78
N ASP A 708 17.58 -0.24 18.59
CA ASP A 708 18.76 0.44 18.04
C ASP A 708 19.09 1.69 18.86
N ILE A 709 18.08 2.44 19.32
CA ILE A 709 18.24 3.59 20.23
C ILE A 709 18.82 3.15 21.58
N LYS A 710 18.25 2.11 22.20
CA LYS A 710 18.75 1.56 23.48
C LYS A 710 20.19 1.06 23.38
N LYS A 711 20.58 0.51 22.23
CA LYS A 711 21.97 0.12 21.95
C LYS A 711 22.89 1.30 21.64
N ALA A 712 22.36 2.40 21.12
CA ALA A 712 23.14 3.58 20.79
C ALA A 712 23.52 4.37 22.05
N TYR A 713 22.57 4.64 22.95
CA TYR A 713 22.78 5.44 24.16
C TYR A 713 23.37 4.63 25.32
N THR A 714 24.69 4.44 25.28
CA THR A 714 25.39 3.55 26.23
C THR A 714 26.46 4.25 27.06
N HIS A 715 26.87 5.48 26.74
CA HIS A 715 27.99 6.12 27.44
C HIS A 715 27.51 7.09 28.52
N LEU A 716 27.60 6.67 29.77
CA LEU A 716 27.21 7.43 30.95
C LEU A 716 28.41 8.13 31.58
N TYR A 717 28.28 9.43 31.83
CA TYR A 717 29.25 10.26 32.53
C TYR A 717 28.62 10.85 33.79
N PHE A 718 29.23 10.63 34.95
CA PHE A 718 28.71 11.08 36.25
C PHE A 718 29.83 11.69 37.12
N PRO A 719 29.49 12.59 38.05
CA PRO A 719 30.46 13.32 38.86
C PRO A 719 31.20 12.45 39.86
N THR A 720 32.48 12.79 40.07
CA THR A 720 33.38 12.24 41.09
C THR A 720 34.34 13.34 41.58
N GLY A 721 35.11 13.08 42.63
CA GLY A 721 36.09 14.05 43.16
C GLY A 721 37.14 14.54 42.15
N ASP A 722 37.47 13.73 41.12
CA ASP A 722 38.47 14.06 40.09
C ASP A 722 37.86 14.60 38.77
N GLY A 723 36.53 14.77 38.70
CA GLY A 723 35.82 15.23 37.49
C GLY A 723 34.65 14.34 37.13
N LEU A 724 34.52 13.97 35.84
CA LEU A 724 33.50 13.03 35.37
C LEU A 724 34.12 11.64 35.18
N ALA A 725 33.52 10.63 35.81
CA ALA A 725 33.82 9.23 35.54
C ALA A 725 32.91 8.70 34.44
N HIS A 726 33.34 7.63 33.77
CA HIS A 726 32.61 6.99 32.67
C HIS A 726 32.19 5.56 33.04
N ARG A 727 30.98 5.18 32.63
CA ARG A 727 30.49 3.80 32.64
C ARG A 727 29.72 3.51 31.36
N ASN A 728 29.76 2.25 30.93
CA ASN A 728 28.86 1.78 29.87
C ASN A 728 27.57 1.25 30.49
N VAL A 729 26.45 1.71 29.95
CA VAL A 729 25.09 1.28 30.26
C VAL A 729 24.67 0.29 29.19
N THR A 730 24.06 -0.80 29.63
CA THR A 730 23.38 -1.76 28.75
C THR A 730 21.92 -1.73 29.15
N THR A 731 21.05 -1.46 28.19
CA THR A 731 19.62 -1.23 28.46
C THR A 731 18.79 -2.45 28.04
N ASP A 732 18.17 -3.11 29.02
CA ASP A 732 17.24 -4.23 28.81
C ASP A 732 15.76 -3.78 28.92
N SER A 733 15.48 -2.69 29.64
CA SER A 733 14.15 -2.08 29.81
C SER A 733 14.11 -0.65 29.27
N THR A 734 14.04 0.36 30.15
CA THR A 734 14.15 1.79 29.81
C THR A 734 15.56 2.28 30.11
N ILE A 735 16.03 3.26 29.33
CA ILE A 735 17.37 3.81 29.49
C ILE A 735 17.52 4.42 30.90
N HIS A 736 16.50 5.12 31.39
CA HIS A 736 16.54 5.74 32.71
C HIS A 736 16.79 4.69 33.81
N GLN A 737 16.02 3.60 33.82
CA GLN A 737 16.17 2.54 34.81
C GLN A 737 17.59 1.94 34.78
N SER A 738 18.10 1.64 33.58
CA SER A 738 19.45 1.10 33.42
C SER A 738 20.54 2.10 33.84
N VAL A 739 20.32 3.41 33.66
CA VAL A 739 21.21 4.46 34.18
C VAL A 739 21.23 4.44 35.71
N ILE A 740 20.07 4.37 36.37
CA ILE A 740 19.97 4.31 37.84
C ILE A 740 20.69 3.07 38.37
N GLU A 741 20.46 1.90 37.79
CA GLU A 741 21.15 0.66 38.17
C GLU A 741 22.68 0.80 38.05
N LYS A 742 23.17 1.46 37.01
CA LYS A 742 24.62 1.69 36.83
C LYS A 742 25.20 2.74 37.76
N LEU A 743 24.43 3.74 38.16
CA LEU A 743 24.84 4.69 39.18
C LEU A 743 24.88 4.02 40.56
N ASP A 744 23.91 3.15 40.88
CA ASP A 744 23.87 2.36 42.12
C ASP A 744 25.06 1.41 42.22
N GLU A 745 25.33 0.63 41.16
CA GLU A 745 26.51 -0.24 41.07
C GLU A 745 27.84 0.51 41.24
N ALA A 746 27.86 1.80 40.87
CA ALA A 746 29.03 2.66 41.02
C ALA A 746 29.14 3.31 42.40
N GLY A 747 28.12 3.18 43.26
CA GLY A 747 28.02 3.89 44.53
C GLY A 747 27.96 5.41 44.32
N ALA A 748 27.25 5.85 43.28
CA ALA A 748 27.17 7.26 42.89
C ALA A 748 25.85 7.93 43.27
N ILE A 749 24.86 7.18 43.77
CA ILE A 749 23.53 7.68 44.16
C ILE A 749 23.20 7.31 45.60
N ILE A 750 22.35 8.13 46.23
CA ILE A 750 21.65 7.80 47.47
C ILE A 750 20.19 7.53 47.10
N PRO A 751 19.72 6.28 47.23
CA PRO A 751 18.33 5.94 46.94
C PRO A 751 17.40 6.49 48.02
N GLU A 752 16.11 6.61 47.69
CA GLU A 752 15.07 7.07 48.63
C GLU A 752 14.97 6.20 49.89
N GLY A 753 15.22 4.90 49.75
CA GLY A 753 15.15 3.93 50.84
C GLY A 753 16.30 3.99 51.84
N GLU A 754 17.34 4.80 51.60
CA GLU A 754 18.50 4.90 52.49
C GLU A 754 18.09 5.36 53.91
N ASP A 755 18.75 4.80 54.92
CA ASP A 755 18.53 5.15 56.33
C ASP A 755 19.25 6.45 56.72
N ALA A 756 18.98 6.94 57.93
CA ALA A 756 19.63 8.13 58.46
C ALA A 756 21.14 7.96 58.64
N TYR A 757 21.90 9.02 58.38
CA TYR A 757 23.34 9.07 58.62
C TYR A 757 23.66 9.51 60.05
N GLY A 758 24.73 8.97 60.63
CA GLY A 758 25.16 9.33 61.98
C GLY A 758 25.76 10.74 62.10
N VAL A 759 25.74 11.28 63.32
CA VAL A 759 26.25 12.63 63.65
C VAL A 759 27.69 12.89 63.18
N ASP A 760 28.60 11.92 63.35
CA ASP A 760 30.00 12.06 62.91
C ASP A 760 30.11 12.31 61.39
N TRP A 761 29.25 11.64 60.60
CA TRP A 761 29.22 11.84 59.16
C TRP A 761 28.62 13.20 58.81
N PHE A 762 27.51 13.56 59.45
CA PHE A 762 26.80 14.81 59.21
C PHE A 762 27.68 16.03 59.53
N GLU A 763 28.37 16.02 60.69
CA GLU A 763 29.27 17.09 61.10
C GLU A 763 30.52 17.20 60.20
N ALA A 764 31.04 16.06 59.73
CA ALA A 764 32.20 16.04 58.85
C ALA A 764 31.85 16.42 57.40
N THR A 765 30.61 16.21 56.99
CA THR A 765 30.20 16.22 55.57
C THR A 765 29.34 17.42 55.18
N ILE A 766 28.44 17.84 56.07
CA ILE A 766 27.37 18.81 55.75
C ILE A 766 27.42 20.03 56.68
N TRP A 767 27.68 19.83 57.98
CA TRP A 767 27.64 20.92 58.96
C TRP A 767 28.76 21.94 58.78
N ASN A 768 28.44 23.22 58.94
CA ASN A 768 29.44 24.29 58.93
C ASN A 768 30.20 24.35 60.25
N VAL A 769 31.49 24.01 60.24
CA VAL A 769 32.36 24.03 61.43
C VAL A 769 32.31 25.39 62.14
N GLY A 770 31.82 25.39 63.38
CA GLY A 770 31.71 26.58 64.23
C GLY A 770 30.39 27.35 64.14
N SER A 771 29.43 26.88 63.35
CA SER A 771 28.04 27.37 63.36
C SER A 771 27.26 26.76 64.51
N THR A 772 26.45 27.55 65.20
CA THR A 772 25.53 27.10 66.26
C THR A 772 24.14 26.75 65.73
N SER A 773 23.79 27.27 64.54
CA SER A 773 22.56 26.93 63.82
C SER A 773 22.77 26.90 62.31
N MET A 774 21.86 26.25 61.59
CA MET A 774 21.84 26.19 60.13
C MET A 774 20.42 25.90 59.62
N THR A 775 19.96 26.65 58.61
CA THR A 775 18.65 26.34 58.00
C THR A 775 18.71 24.99 57.30
N THR A 776 17.59 24.26 57.29
CA THR A 776 17.54 22.94 56.65
C THR A 776 17.71 23.01 55.13
N ARG A 777 17.34 24.14 54.49
CA ARG A 777 17.74 24.41 53.10
C ARG A 777 19.25 24.59 52.95
N ALA A 778 19.91 25.28 53.88
CA ALA A 778 21.37 25.44 53.80
C ALA A 778 22.09 24.10 53.98
N ILE A 779 21.56 23.18 54.79
CA ILE A 779 22.04 21.79 54.93
C ILE A 779 21.99 21.06 53.58
N GLU A 780 20.84 21.09 52.90
CA GLU A 780 20.65 20.52 51.56
C GLU A 780 21.61 21.13 50.53
N GLU A 781 21.77 22.46 50.53
CA GLU A 781 22.71 23.14 49.65
C GLU A 781 24.19 22.77 49.92
N GLN A 782 24.59 22.56 51.17
CA GLN A 782 25.96 22.14 51.47
C GLN A 782 26.25 20.74 50.96
N PHE A 783 25.26 19.85 51.05
CA PHE A 783 25.36 18.53 50.46
C PHE A 783 25.58 18.63 48.94
N GLY A 784 24.74 19.38 48.23
CA GLY A 784 24.88 19.58 46.78
C GLY A 784 26.14 20.36 46.34
N LYS A 785 26.72 21.20 47.20
CA LYS A 785 27.97 21.92 46.87
C LYS A 785 29.18 21.00 46.75
N ARG A 786 29.09 19.77 47.26
CA ARG A 786 30.17 18.78 47.21
C ARG A 786 30.15 18.00 45.92
N GLN A 787 31.17 18.19 45.09
CA GLN A 787 31.32 17.45 43.83
C GLN A 787 31.57 15.94 44.05
N ASP A 788 32.14 15.56 45.19
CA ASP A 788 32.44 14.18 45.56
C ASP A 788 31.30 13.49 46.32
N ALA A 789 30.21 14.20 46.59
CA ALA A 789 29.02 13.62 47.20
C ALA A 789 28.25 12.78 46.17
N GLU A 790 27.61 11.73 46.68
CA GLU A 790 26.65 10.93 45.93
C GLU A 790 25.45 11.81 45.53
N ILE A 791 24.74 11.39 44.47
CA ILE A 791 23.58 12.08 43.94
C ILE A 791 22.37 11.73 44.81
N LEU A 792 21.78 12.74 45.44
CA LEU A 792 20.60 12.57 46.28
C LEU A 792 19.35 12.48 45.39
N LEU A 793 18.76 11.28 45.26
CA LEU A 793 17.56 11.07 44.43
C LEU A 793 16.27 11.49 45.14
N SER A 794 16.30 11.63 46.46
CA SER A 794 15.15 12.04 47.28
C SER A 794 15.64 12.77 48.53
N PRO A 795 14.93 13.80 49.02
CA PRO A 795 15.29 14.51 50.26
C PRO A 795 15.07 13.66 51.52
N ILE A 796 14.41 12.49 51.43
CA ILE A 796 14.01 11.67 52.58
C ILE A 796 15.20 11.23 53.46
N PRO A 797 16.31 10.70 52.94
CA PRO A 797 17.47 10.33 53.77
C PRO A 797 18.04 11.52 54.56
N LEU A 798 18.02 12.72 53.99
CA LEU A 798 18.46 13.94 54.67
C LEU A 798 17.47 14.35 55.78
N ARG A 799 16.17 14.23 55.53
CA ARG A 799 15.13 14.44 56.55
C ARG A 799 15.23 13.43 57.69
N LYS A 800 15.44 12.15 57.39
CA LYS A 800 15.68 11.09 58.38
C LYS A 800 16.92 11.40 59.24
N THR A 801 17.98 11.89 58.60
CA THR A 801 19.22 12.31 59.28
C THR A 801 18.94 13.46 60.26
N ILE A 802 18.25 14.53 59.83
CA ILE A 802 17.88 15.65 60.70
C ILE A 802 17.00 15.19 61.87
N ALA A 803 15.99 14.35 61.60
CA ALA A 803 15.13 13.80 62.64
C ALA A 803 15.89 12.93 63.65
N GLN A 804 16.86 12.13 63.20
CA GLN A 804 17.72 11.34 64.10
C GLN A 804 18.58 12.24 64.98
N LEU A 805 19.21 13.27 64.43
CA LEU A 805 20.04 14.21 65.18
C LEU A 805 19.28 14.87 66.34
N VAL A 806 18.03 15.26 66.09
CA VAL A 806 17.14 15.87 67.11
C VAL A 806 16.68 14.83 68.13
N ARG A 807 16.49 13.58 67.73
CA ARG A 807 16.00 12.50 68.62
C ARG A 807 17.09 11.91 69.51
N GLU A 808 18.32 11.83 69.04
CA GLU A 808 19.37 11.00 69.65
C GLU A 808 20.67 11.76 69.97
N ASP A 809 21.00 12.81 69.21
CA ASP A 809 22.34 13.42 69.23
C ASP A 809 22.39 14.83 69.87
N GLY A 810 21.31 15.29 70.48
CA GLY A 810 21.29 16.54 71.26
C GLY A 810 21.02 17.82 70.46
N TYR A 811 20.75 17.72 69.16
CA TYR A 811 20.36 18.85 68.32
C TYR A 811 18.91 19.27 68.61
N ALA A 812 18.55 20.50 68.22
CA ALA A 812 17.19 21.02 68.32
C ALA A 812 16.72 21.60 66.98
N TYR A 813 15.46 21.42 66.63
CA TYR A 813 14.88 21.87 65.36
C TYR A 813 13.76 22.87 65.61
N TRP A 814 13.70 23.93 64.81
CA TRP A 814 12.68 24.96 64.88
C TRP A 814 11.94 25.08 63.56
N ASP A 815 10.61 24.99 63.62
CA ASP A 815 9.68 25.36 62.56
C ASP A 815 9.21 26.80 62.80
N GLU A 816 9.70 27.75 61.99
CA GLU A 816 9.33 29.16 62.10
C GLU A 816 7.90 29.44 61.63
N GLU A 817 7.34 28.60 60.76
CA GLU A 817 5.98 28.77 60.22
C GLU A 817 4.93 28.42 61.29
N GLN A 818 5.14 27.30 61.98
CA GLN A 818 4.25 26.84 63.05
C GLN A 818 4.63 27.39 64.43
N LYS A 819 5.82 27.99 64.54
CA LYS A 819 6.44 28.43 65.79
C LYS A 819 6.58 27.28 66.78
N THR A 820 7.07 26.14 66.29
CA THR A 820 7.17 24.91 67.08
C THR A 820 8.63 24.44 67.11
N GLY A 821 9.14 24.13 68.29
CA GLY A 821 10.49 23.60 68.50
C GLY A 821 10.48 22.13 68.91
N TYR A 822 11.51 21.41 68.50
CA TYR A 822 11.67 19.99 68.76
C TYR A 822 13.07 19.71 69.32
N TYR A 823 13.16 18.86 70.34
CA TYR A 823 14.42 18.61 71.05
C TYR A 823 14.58 17.16 71.52
N THR A 824 15.81 16.80 71.88
CA THR A 824 16.14 15.45 72.37
C THR A 824 15.48 15.17 73.73
N PRO A 825 14.79 14.02 73.91
CA PRO A 825 14.21 13.63 75.20
C PRO A 825 15.23 13.66 76.35
N GLU A 826 14.78 13.99 77.56
CA GLU A 826 15.61 14.11 78.78
C GLU A 826 16.66 15.25 78.78
N THR A 827 16.64 16.13 77.77
CA THR A 827 17.44 17.38 77.78
C THR A 827 16.94 18.35 78.84
N THR A 828 17.85 19.06 79.51
CA THR A 828 17.54 20.10 80.50
C THR A 828 18.10 21.45 80.06
N LEU A 829 17.30 22.52 80.15
CA LEU A 829 17.76 23.88 79.89
C LEU A 829 18.75 24.35 80.96
N THR A 830 19.85 24.95 80.52
CA THR A 830 20.90 25.44 81.45
C THR A 830 20.91 26.97 81.60
N ALA A 831 20.15 27.68 80.77
CA ALA A 831 20.26 29.14 80.59
C ALA A 831 19.01 29.97 80.97
N THR A 832 17.88 29.36 81.37
CA THR A 832 16.61 30.07 81.64
C THR A 832 16.04 29.81 83.04
N ASP A 833 15.22 30.75 83.55
CA ASP A 833 14.48 30.65 84.82
C ASP A 833 13.18 29.81 84.70
N HIS A 834 12.90 29.22 83.53
CA HIS A 834 11.71 28.43 83.20
C HIS A 834 12.00 26.92 83.13
N GLU A 835 11.05 26.07 83.55
CA GLU A 835 11.15 24.62 83.37
C GLU A 835 10.66 24.23 81.96
N LEU A 836 11.29 23.22 81.34
CA LEU A 836 10.95 22.77 79.97
C LEU A 836 9.49 22.33 79.83
N ASP A 837 8.90 21.82 80.90
CA ASP A 837 7.50 21.39 80.96
C ASP A 837 6.51 22.57 80.82
N ASP A 838 6.99 23.81 81.02
CA ASP A 838 6.17 25.03 80.93
C ASP A 838 6.07 25.59 79.48
N ALA A 839 6.84 25.06 78.52
CA ALA A 839 6.84 25.51 77.12
C ALA A 839 5.78 24.78 76.28
N LYS A 840 4.75 25.50 75.82
CA LYS A 840 3.60 24.90 75.09
C LYS A 840 3.93 24.47 73.67
N ASN A 841 4.93 25.10 73.05
CA ASN A 841 5.34 24.90 71.67
C ASN A 841 6.72 24.22 71.53
N LEU A 842 7.24 23.62 72.60
CA LEU A 842 8.42 22.74 72.54
C LEU A 842 8.01 21.29 72.75
N HIS A 843 8.45 20.40 71.86
CA HIS A 843 8.08 18.99 71.87
C HIS A 843 9.32 18.08 71.84
N THR A 844 9.20 16.90 72.45
CA THR A 844 10.30 15.92 72.46
C THR A 844 10.26 15.02 71.22
N GLY A 845 11.43 14.77 70.65
CA GLY A 845 11.59 13.98 69.42
C GLY A 845 11.13 14.73 68.17
N LEU A 846 11.38 14.15 66.99
CA LEU A 846 10.98 14.70 65.69
C LEU A 846 10.76 13.54 64.71
N SER A 847 9.61 13.52 64.02
CA SER A 847 9.41 12.57 62.91
C SER A 847 10.09 13.10 61.66
N TYR A 848 10.69 12.23 60.85
CA TYR A 848 11.26 12.65 59.56
C TYR A 848 10.20 13.19 58.58
N GLN A 849 8.93 12.80 58.76
CA GLN A 849 7.79 13.31 57.99
C GLN A 849 7.51 14.78 58.29
N ASP A 850 7.83 15.23 59.51
CA ASP A 850 7.65 16.61 59.98
C ASP A 850 8.86 17.50 59.67
N VAL A 851 9.95 16.92 59.15
CA VAL A 851 11.13 17.68 58.71
C VAL A 851 10.88 18.26 57.32
N LYS A 852 10.94 19.59 57.21
CA LYS A 852 10.95 20.31 55.94
C LYS A 852 12.35 20.86 55.66
N LEU A 853 12.78 20.78 54.40
CA LEU A 853 14.03 21.38 53.91
C LEU A 853 13.69 22.76 53.34
N SER A 854 13.75 23.81 54.16
CA SER A 854 13.41 25.18 53.73
C SER A 854 14.25 26.23 54.46
N GLN A 855 14.08 27.50 54.07
CA GLN A 855 14.73 28.62 54.74
C GLN A 855 14.05 28.99 56.08
N SER A 856 12.80 28.58 56.28
CA SER A 856 11.98 28.81 57.48
C SER A 856 12.15 27.73 58.55
N HIS A 857 13.00 26.72 58.32
CA HIS A 857 13.26 25.66 59.30
C HIS A 857 14.74 25.63 59.64
N THR A 858 15.06 25.60 60.93
CA THR A 858 16.44 25.74 61.41
C THR A 858 16.80 24.62 62.37
N LEU A 859 17.97 24.02 62.14
CA LEU A 859 18.59 23.05 63.05
C LEU A 859 19.64 23.78 63.90
N TYR A 860 19.67 23.50 65.20
CA TYR A 860 20.57 24.06 66.20
C TYR A 860 21.40 22.96 66.84
N THR A 861 22.65 23.26 67.19
CA THR A 861 23.56 22.28 67.82
C THR A 861 23.12 21.86 69.23
N SER A 862 22.23 22.63 69.86
CA SER A 862 21.63 22.29 71.15
C SER A 862 20.32 23.04 71.35
N LEU A 863 19.54 22.58 72.33
CA LEU A 863 18.34 23.28 72.79
C LEU A 863 18.66 24.67 73.37
N ASP A 864 19.76 24.82 74.11
CA ASP A 864 20.14 26.13 74.68
C ASP A 864 20.38 27.17 73.57
N GLU A 865 21.01 26.78 72.45
CA GLU A 865 21.23 27.68 71.30
C GLU A 865 19.93 28.03 70.56
N LEU A 866 18.96 27.10 70.51
CA LEU A 866 17.62 27.39 69.98
C LEU A 866 16.92 28.42 70.86
N VAL A 867 16.91 28.22 72.18
CA VAL A 867 16.26 29.15 73.13
C VAL A 867 16.94 30.52 73.14
N ASP A 868 18.26 30.59 72.98
CA ASP A 868 18.99 31.86 72.87
C ASP A 868 18.60 32.65 71.60
N ASP A 869 18.29 31.96 70.49
CA ASP A 869 17.94 32.60 69.21
C ASP A 869 16.46 32.99 69.12
N VAL A 870 15.55 32.05 69.44
CA VAL A 870 14.09 32.23 69.28
C VAL A 870 13.33 32.35 70.60
N GLY A 871 14.00 32.57 71.72
CA GLY A 871 13.40 32.54 73.06
C GLY A 871 12.22 33.48 73.31
N SER A 872 12.09 34.56 72.54
CA SER A 872 10.90 35.44 72.59
C SER A 872 9.65 34.87 71.91
N GLU A 873 9.81 33.79 71.15
CA GLU A 873 8.74 33.09 70.42
C GLU A 873 8.32 31.78 71.11
N ILE A 874 8.97 31.42 72.21
CA ILE A 874 8.62 30.26 73.03
C ILE A 874 7.50 30.67 74.00
N ASP A 875 6.41 29.92 73.99
CA ASP A 875 5.22 30.19 74.81
C ASP A 875 5.34 29.51 76.17
N TRP A 876 5.80 30.28 77.16
CA TRP A 876 5.97 29.83 78.54
C TRP A 876 4.72 30.09 79.37
N GLU A 877 4.29 29.11 80.16
CA GLU A 877 3.17 29.24 81.09
C GLU A 877 3.53 30.17 82.29
N GLU A 878 2.79 31.27 82.50
CA GLU A 878 3.03 32.19 83.62
C GLU A 878 2.37 31.69 84.94
N PRO A 879 2.99 31.86 86.12
CA PRO A 879 2.42 31.42 87.40
C PRO A 879 1.36 32.40 87.96
N ASP A 880 0.15 31.90 88.22
CA ASP A 880 -0.95 32.66 88.84
C ASP A 880 -0.82 32.79 90.38
N GLU A 881 -0.92 34.01 90.93
CA GLU A 881 -1.07 34.30 92.37
C GLU A 881 -2.56 34.33 92.80
N ASP A 882 -2.88 33.43 93.73
CA ASP A 882 -3.85 33.48 94.86
C ASP A 882 -5.40 33.58 94.66
N GLU A 883 -6.02 32.42 94.91
CA GLU A 883 -7.18 32.10 95.80
C GLU A 883 -8.27 33.14 96.15
N GLU A 884 -9.56 32.77 96.00
CA GLU A 884 -10.41 32.35 97.14
C GLU A 884 -11.79 31.80 96.72
N GLN A 885 -12.27 30.86 97.53
CA GLN A 885 -13.33 29.88 97.30
C GLN A 885 -14.77 30.32 97.70
N GLU A 886 -15.70 29.42 97.33
CA GLU A 886 -16.89 28.97 98.10
C GLU A 886 -18.29 29.54 97.77
N ASP A 887 -19.00 28.74 96.96
CA ASP A 887 -20.19 27.93 97.30
C ASP A 887 -21.64 28.48 97.36
N GLU A 888 -22.47 27.63 96.75
CA GLU A 888 -23.87 27.21 96.98
C GLU A 888 -25.08 27.99 96.40
N THR A 889 -25.61 27.38 95.33
CA THR A 889 -27.02 26.99 95.02
C THR A 889 -28.12 28.04 94.93
N THR A 890 -28.89 28.05 93.83
CA THR A 890 -30.28 27.53 93.74
C THR A 890 -30.88 27.69 92.35
N ASP A 891 -31.83 26.80 92.06
CA ASP A 891 -32.67 26.61 90.87
C ASP A 891 -33.57 27.81 90.47
N ASP A 892 -34.12 27.63 89.26
CA ASP A 892 -35.46 27.98 88.78
C ASP A 892 -35.66 29.18 87.82
N ASP A 893 -36.37 28.83 86.73
CA ASP A 893 -37.39 29.57 85.98
C ASP A 893 -36.99 30.77 85.07
N ASP A 894 -37.15 30.65 83.74
CA ASP A 894 -38.45 30.70 83.01
C ASP A 894 -38.39 31.32 81.59
N GLU A 895 -39.34 30.86 80.76
CA GLU A 895 -40.01 31.49 79.59
C GLU A 895 -39.29 31.67 78.23
N GLU A 896 -39.66 30.91 77.17
CA GLU A 896 -40.82 31.04 76.23
C GLU A 896 -40.51 31.93 75.00
N THR A 897 -40.89 31.71 73.73
CA THR A 897 -41.90 30.94 72.96
C THR A 897 -41.42 30.92 71.49
N GLY A 898 -41.84 30.11 70.51
CA GLY A 898 -42.93 29.14 70.24
C GLY A 898 -42.89 28.88 68.71
N GLY A 899 -43.54 27.92 68.04
CA GLY A 899 -44.37 26.77 68.36
C GLY A 899 -44.90 26.21 67.02
N SER A 900 -45.16 24.91 66.91
CA SER A 900 -46.33 24.34 66.22
C SER A 900 -46.36 22.82 66.38
N SER A 901 -47.57 22.28 66.36
CA SER A 901 -47.99 20.98 66.86
C SER A 901 -48.37 19.98 65.76
N GLY A 902 -48.22 18.69 66.07
CA GLY A 902 -48.93 17.55 65.47
C GLY A 902 -48.02 16.32 65.54
N GLY A 903 -48.29 15.25 66.30
CA GLY A 903 -49.54 14.53 66.47
C GLY A 903 -49.30 13.12 65.89
N GLY A 904 -48.97 12.15 66.74
CA GLY A 904 -48.30 10.92 66.33
C GLY A 904 -49.09 9.87 65.53
N SER A 905 -48.36 8.84 65.13
CA SER A 905 -48.82 7.47 64.88
C SER A 905 -47.56 6.59 64.83
N GLY A 906 -47.54 5.46 65.52
CA GLY A 906 -46.47 4.49 65.35
C GLY A 906 -46.53 3.86 63.96
N GLY A 907 -45.41 3.93 63.25
CA GLY A 907 -44.98 2.98 62.23
C GLY A 907 -43.62 2.43 62.68
N ASP A 908 -43.38 1.14 62.42
CA ASP A 908 -42.01 0.62 62.41
C ASP A 908 -41.25 1.38 61.32
N ASP A 909 -40.46 2.38 61.70
CA ASP A 909 -39.47 2.99 60.80
C ASP A 909 -38.19 2.16 60.99
N ASP A 910 -37.86 1.36 59.97
CA ASP A 910 -36.48 0.91 59.76
C ASP A 910 -35.58 2.17 59.80
N PRO A 911 -34.38 2.12 60.42
CA PRO A 911 -33.47 3.26 60.41
C PRO A 911 -33.23 3.71 58.95
N GLU A 912 -33.36 5.01 58.67
CA GLU A 912 -32.99 5.53 57.35
C GLU A 912 -31.51 5.19 57.10
N PRO A 913 -31.18 4.62 55.93
CA PRO A 913 -29.81 4.26 55.61
C PRO A 913 -28.93 5.52 55.60
N PHE A 914 -27.72 5.40 56.16
CA PHE A 914 -26.77 6.50 56.21
C PHE A 914 -26.44 7.00 54.80
N SER A 915 -26.57 8.32 54.58
CA SER A 915 -26.16 8.99 53.36
C SER A 915 -25.53 10.34 53.67
N LYS A 916 -24.35 10.61 53.11
CA LYS A 916 -23.65 11.90 53.23
C LYS A 916 -23.11 12.34 51.87
N LEU A 917 -23.41 13.56 51.46
CA LEU A 917 -22.83 14.16 50.25
C LEU A 917 -21.53 14.90 50.62
N ILE A 918 -20.47 14.58 49.89
CA ILE A 918 -19.15 15.21 49.94
C ILE A 918 -18.99 16.04 48.66
N GLU A 919 -18.62 17.30 48.80
CA GLU A 919 -18.30 18.18 47.68
C GLU A 919 -16.86 18.64 47.79
N VAL A 920 -16.03 18.34 46.79
CA VAL A 920 -14.61 18.69 46.78
C VAL A 920 -14.28 19.46 45.52
N ARG A 921 -13.44 20.49 45.66
CA ARG A 921 -13.00 21.33 44.56
C ARG A 921 -11.52 21.67 44.72
N THR A 922 -10.78 21.62 43.62
CA THR A 922 -9.38 22.06 43.58
C THR A 922 -9.26 23.54 43.95
N SER A 923 -8.27 23.88 44.76
CA SER A 923 -8.06 25.22 45.29
C SER A 923 -7.57 26.23 44.25
N GLU A 924 -6.74 25.79 43.30
CA GLU A 924 -6.17 26.59 42.21
C GLU A 924 -6.02 25.75 40.92
N PRO A 925 -5.92 26.36 39.73
CA PRO A 925 -5.66 25.63 38.49
C PRO A 925 -4.39 24.77 38.58
N ALA A 926 -4.51 23.50 38.21
CA ALA A 926 -3.45 22.51 38.31
C ALA A 926 -3.40 21.63 37.04
N HIS A 927 -2.23 21.07 36.71
CA HIS A 927 -2.20 20.00 35.70
C HIS A 927 -3.06 18.82 36.16
N VAL A 928 -3.68 18.11 35.22
CA VAL A 928 -4.74 17.13 35.49
C VAL A 928 -4.34 16.10 36.56
N SER A 929 -3.15 15.49 36.48
CA SER A 929 -2.70 14.52 37.49
C SER A 929 -2.53 15.12 38.88
N ARG A 930 -2.07 16.37 38.98
CA ARG A 930 -1.98 17.10 40.26
C ARG A 930 -3.38 17.47 40.79
N ALA A 931 -4.29 17.89 39.90
CA ALA A 931 -5.67 18.21 40.24
C ALA A 931 -6.43 16.99 40.80
N LEU A 932 -6.29 15.84 40.14
CA LEU A 932 -6.84 14.56 40.59
C LEU A 932 -6.20 14.12 41.91
N GLN A 933 -4.89 14.27 42.09
CA GLN A 933 -4.21 13.94 43.34
C GLN A 933 -4.66 14.82 44.52
N GLU A 934 -4.84 16.13 44.29
CA GLU A 934 -5.38 17.07 45.28
C GLU A 934 -6.80 16.69 45.69
N MET A 935 -7.68 16.44 44.71
CA MET A 935 -9.05 15.98 45.00
C MET A 935 -9.07 14.67 45.78
N ARG A 936 -8.22 13.70 45.42
CA ARG A 936 -8.17 12.40 46.15
C ARG A 936 -7.78 12.57 47.61
N ALA A 937 -6.90 13.53 47.92
CA ALA A 937 -6.50 13.83 49.29
C ALA A 937 -7.68 14.45 50.07
N ASP A 938 -8.33 15.47 49.51
CA ASP A 938 -9.46 16.16 50.15
C ASP A 938 -10.67 15.22 50.33
N ILE A 939 -10.96 14.36 49.35
CA ILE A 939 -12.00 13.33 49.44
C ILE A 939 -11.67 12.33 50.55
N ALA A 940 -10.40 11.94 50.72
CA ALA A 940 -10.01 10.99 51.77
C ALA A 940 -10.23 11.56 53.18
N ASP A 941 -10.00 12.87 53.37
CA ASP A 941 -10.25 13.56 54.63
C ASP A 941 -11.76 13.64 54.96
N GLU A 942 -12.58 13.98 53.97
CA GLU A 942 -14.05 14.01 54.12
C GLU A 942 -14.65 12.61 54.31
N LEU A 943 -14.11 11.57 53.65
CA LEU A 943 -14.50 10.18 53.88
C LEU A 943 -14.15 9.71 55.29
N THR A 944 -13.03 10.17 55.84
CA THR A 944 -12.67 9.87 57.24
C THR A 944 -13.69 10.49 58.19
N SER A 945 -14.09 11.74 57.93
CA SER A 945 -15.14 12.42 58.70
C SER A 945 -16.51 11.71 58.59
N ALA A 946 -16.87 11.22 57.38
CA ALA A 946 -18.10 10.45 57.18
C ALA A 946 -18.10 9.12 57.96
N ARG A 947 -16.95 8.44 58.03
CA ARG A 947 -16.78 7.19 58.79
C ARG A 947 -16.88 7.38 60.30
N GLU A 948 -16.51 8.55 60.82
CA GLU A 948 -16.66 8.89 62.24
C GLU A 948 -18.11 9.21 62.63
N GLU A 949 -18.91 9.71 61.68
CA GLU A 949 -20.35 10.01 61.88
C GLU A 949 -21.25 8.77 61.75
N TYR A 950 -20.76 7.68 61.16
CA TYR A 950 -21.51 6.44 60.96
C TYR A 950 -21.41 5.51 62.18
N ASP A 951 -22.57 5.11 62.73
CA ASP A 951 -22.65 4.23 63.91
C ASP A 951 -22.30 2.75 63.62
N GLY A 952 -22.14 2.36 62.34
CA GLY A 952 -21.81 1.00 61.87
C GLY A 952 -20.31 0.75 61.63
N HIS A 953 -19.95 -0.33 60.92
CA HIS A 953 -18.54 -0.60 60.62
C HIS A 953 -18.07 0.31 59.47
N PRO A 954 -16.88 0.95 59.55
CA PRO A 954 -16.39 1.86 58.50
C PRO A 954 -16.27 1.26 57.10
N ASP A 955 -16.19 -0.07 57.00
CA ASP A 955 -16.13 -0.83 55.74
C ASP A 955 -17.52 -1.06 55.11
N GLU A 956 -18.60 -0.67 55.80
CA GLU A 956 -19.99 -0.75 55.31
C GLU A 956 -20.40 0.54 54.58
N LEU A 957 -19.46 1.47 54.35
CA LEU A 957 -19.70 2.69 53.58
C LEU A 957 -19.01 2.63 52.22
N THR A 958 -19.75 2.97 51.16
CA THR A 958 -19.25 3.04 49.79
C THR A 958 -19.39 4.48 49.25
N PRO A 959 -18.28 5.08 48.78
CA PRO A 959 -18.33 6.36 48.07
C PRO A 959 -18.71 6.17 46.59
N ILE A 960 -19.82 6.81 46.20
CA ILE A 960 -20.35 6.85 44.82
C ILE A 960 -20.16 8.24 44.24
N VAL A 961 -19.64 8.35 43.02
CA VAL A 961 -19.48 9.63 42.31
C VAL A 961 -20.82 10.00 41.67
N GLU A 962 -21.33 11.18 42.00
CA GLU A 962 -22.55 11.72 41.37
C GLU A 962 -22.22 12.57 40.14
N GLY A 963 -21.08 13.25 40.17
CA GLY A 963 -20.61 14.02 39.04
C GLY A 963 -19.19 14.54 39.20
N VAL A 964 -18.60 14.85 38.06
CA VAL A 964 -17.27 15.47 37.93
C VAL A 964 -17.37 16.60 36.90
N TRP A 965 -16.98 17.79 37.31
CA TRP A 965 -16.93 18.97 36.46
C TRP A 965 -15.48 19.40 36.27
N ILE A 966 -15.07 19.56 35.00
CA ILE A 966 -13.71 19.92 34.62
C ILE A 966 -13.76 21.25 33.87
N HIS A 967 -13.11 22.25 34.44
CA HIS A 967 -13.08 23.59 33.89
C HIS A 967 -11.67 23.94 33.41
N LEU A 968 -11.58 24.46 32.18
CA LEU A 968 -10.37 24.92 31.51
C LEU A 968 -10.54 26.38 31.12
N ASP A 969 -9.52 27.20 31.39
CA ASP A 969 -9.50 28.61 31.03
C ASP A 969 -8.07 29.00 30.60
N GLY A 970 -7.96 29.99 29.71
CA GLY A 970 -6.70 30.59 29.28
C GLY A 970 -6.39 30.41 27.79
N ALA A 971 -5.23 30.90 27.37
CA ALA A 971 -4.84 30.94 25.96
C ALA A 971 -4.65 29.56 25.30
N ASP A 972 -4.38 28.52 26.10
CA ASP A 972 -4.20 27.14 25.63
C ASP A 972 -5.45 26.25 25.81
N ALA A 973 -6.57 26.83 26.30
CA ALA A 973 -7.76 26.05 26.62
C ALA A 973 -8.49 25.51 25.38
N TRP A 974 -8.24 26.02 24.16
CA TRP A 974 -8.73 25.38 22.92
C TRP A 974 -8.15 23.96 22.75
N LYS A 975 -6.83 23.84 22.90
CA LYS A 975 -6.10 22.57 22.75
C LYS A 975 -6.45 21.61 23.88
N GLY A 976 -6.56 22.14 25.10
CA GLY A 976 -7.02 21.38 26.26
C GLY A 976 -8.46 20.88 26.11
N ALA A 977 -9.39 21.72 25.67
CA ALA A 977 -10.78 21.35 25.43
C ALA A 977 -10.89 20.26 24.37
N TRP A 978 -10.16 20.37 23.26
CA TRP A 978 -10.18 19.31 22.25
C TRP A 978 -9.63 17.98 22.77
N PHE A 979 -8.52 18.01 23.51
CA PHE A 979 -7.92 16.79 24.08
C PHE A 979 -8.90 16.12 25.04
N THR A 980 -9.44 16.87 26.00
CA THR A 980 -10.40 16.37 27.00
C THR A 980 -11.65 15.84 26.31
N ALA A 981 -12.19 16.57 25.34
CA ALA A 981 -13.35 16.13 24.56
C ALA A 981 -13.10 14.82 23.81
N ASN A 982 -11.95 14.70 23.15
CA ASN A 982 -11.58 13.51 22.39
C ASN A 982 -11.33 12.29 23.29
N LYS A 983 -10.77 12.48 24.50
CA LYS A 983 -10.55 11.38 25.44
C LYS A 983 -11.86 10.88 26.04
N LEU A 984 -12.68 11.79 26.57
CA LEU A 984 -13.96 11.44 27.18
C LEU A 984 -14.98 10.89 26.16
N SER A 985 -14.97 11.36 24.91
CA SER A 985 -15.91 10.86 23.89
C SER A 985 -15.57 9.47 23.33
N ASN A 986 -14.33 9.03 23.46
CA ASN A 986 -13.88 7.72 22.95
C ASN A 986 -13.95 6.61 24.01
N ASP A 987 -14.32 6.96 25.24
CA ASP A 987 -14.45 6.03 26.36
C ASP A 987 -15.91 5.60 26.56
N GLU A 988 -16.15 4.30 26.69
CA GLU A 988 -17.50 3.75 26.82
C GLU A 988 -18.18 4.12 28.16
N GLU A 989 -17.41 4.46 29.21
CA GLU A 989 -17.95 4.77 30.52
C GLU A 989 -18.34 6.25 30.69
N PHE A 990 -17.71 7.17 29.96
CA PHE A 990 -17.99 8.61 30.08
C PHE A 990 -18.71 9.22 28.86
N ALA A 991 -18.66 8.60 27.69
CA ALA A 991 -19.13 9.23 26.45
C ALA A 991 -20.63 9.58 26.45
N GLU A 992 -21.48 8.80 27.13
CA GLU A 992 -22.93 9.05 27.16
C GLU A 992 -23.32 10.09 28.22
N ASP A 993 -22.53 10.22 29.28
CA ASP A 993 -22.78 11.04 30.48
C ASP A 993 -22.04 12.40 30.47
N THR A 994 -21.18 12.63 29.48
CA THR A 994 -20.41 13.88 29.36
C THR A 994 -21.09 14.89 28.43
N THR A 995 -21.27 16.10 28.94
CA THR A 995 -21.60 17.29 28.14
C THR A 995 -20.49 18.33 28.23
N MET A 996 -20.41 19.23 27.24
CA MET A 996 -19.45 20.33 27.28
C MET A 996 -20.05 21.65 26.81
N ASP A 997 -19.57 22.71 27.44
CA ASP A 997 -19.73 24.10 27.06
C ASP A 997 -18.34 24.66 26.70
N PHE A 998 -18.25 25.38 25.59
CA PHE A 998 -17.00 25.94 25.09
C PHE A 998 -17.25 27.30 24.46
N ASP A 999 -16.49 28.29 24.92
CA ASP A 999 -16.54 29.66 24.44
C ASP A 999 -15.12 30.12 24.06
N TYR A 1000 -14.97 30.68 22.86
CA TYR A 1000 -13.72 31.24 22.38
C TYR A 1000 -13.92 32.63 21.81
N GLU A 1001 -13.12 33.60 22.28
CA GLU A 1001 -13.11 34.96 21.79
C GLU A 1001 -11.69 35.35 21.32
N ALA A 1002 -11.59 35.89 20.11
CA ALA A 1002 -10.37 36.51 19.59
C ALA A 1002 -10.66 37.95 19.12
N ASN A 1003 -9.86 38.90 19.61
CA ASN A 1003 -9.99 40.31 19.27
C ASN A 1003 -8.65 40.99 18.96
N ASP A 1004 -8.72 42.08 18.16
CA ASP A 1004 -7.57 42.86 17.69
C ASP A 1004 -7.16 44.00 18.67
N GLY A 1005 -7.47 43.85 19.97
CA GLY A 1005 -7.12 44.81 21.04
C GLY A 1005 -8.26 45.75 21.50
N ALA A 1006 -8.03 46.47 22.60
CA ALA A 1006 -9.06 47.13 23.44
C ALA A 1006 -9.97 48.20 22.76
N ASP A 1007 -9.67 48.64 21.53
CA ASP A 1007 -10.46 49.61 20.74
C ASP A 1007 -10.96 49.02 19.39
N SER A 1008 -10.82 47.70 19.20
CA SER A 1008 -11.21 46.96 17.97
C SER A 1008 -12.73 46.90 17.77
N LYS A 1009 -13.18 46.80 16.51
CA LYS A 1009 -14.58 46.47 16.12
C LYS A 1009 -14.71 45.11 15.45
N SER A 1010 -13.62 44.36 15.42
CA SER A 1010 -13.51 43.04 14.82
C SER A 1010 -13.27 42.05 15.93
N GLU A 1011 -14.25 41.17 16.11
CA GLU A 1011 -14.38 40.17 17.16
C GLU A 1011 -14.80 38.88 16.45
N PHE A 1012 -14.15 37.78 16.82
CA PHE A 1012 -14.48 36.45 16.35
C PHE A 1012 -14.80 35.59 17.57
N GLU A 1013 -16.01 35.04 17.58
CA GLU A 1013 -16.57 34.30 18.70
C GLU A 1013 -17.00 32.91 18.22
N VAL A 1014 -16.69 31.89 19.01
CA VAL A 1014 -17.15 30.51 18.80
C VAL A 1014 -17.75 30.01 20.10
N ASP A 1015 -19.07 29.78 20.08
CA ASP A 1015 -19.79 29.17 21.19
C ASP A 1015 -20.23 27.75 20.78
N PHE A 1016 -20.01 26.79 21.66
CA PHE A 1016 -20.44 25.42 21.49
C PHE A 1016 -21.00 24.87 22.81
N ASN A 1017 -22.23 24.37 22.76
CA ASN A 1017 -22.86 23.59 23.83
C ASN A 1017 -23.32 22.26 23.23
N GLY A 1018 -22.87 21.15 23.78
CA GLY A 1018 -23.32 19.82 23.34
C GLY A 1018 -22.40 18.67 23.74
N ARG A 1019 -22.46 17.59 22.96
CA ARG A 1019 -21.64 16.39 23.23
C ARG A 1019 -20.18 16.58 22.80
N PRO A 1020 -19.20 16.14 23.60
CA PRO A 1020 -17.78 16.27 23.27
C PRO A 1020 -17.35 15.64 21.95
N GLU A 1021 -17.99 14.53 21.53
CA GLU A 1021 -17.72 13.89 20.23
C GLU A 1021 -17.93 14.85 19.04
N VAL A 1022 -18.99 15.66 19.11
CA VAL A 1022 -19.33 16.62 18.04
C VAL A 1022 -18.30 17.74 17.99
N PHE A 1023 -17.85 18.22 19.15
CA PHE A 1023 -16.78 19.20 19.26
C PHE A 1023 -15.46 18.64 18.70
N ALA A 1024 -15.02 17.48 19.19
CA ALA A 1024 -13.73 16.89 18.81
C ALA A 1024 -13.65 16.59 17.30
N SER A 1025 -14.76 16.17 16.67
CA SER A 1025 -14.82 15.87 15.25
C SER A 1025 -14.82 17.11 14.34
N HIS A 1026 -15.43 18.22 14.77
CA HIS A 1026 -15.65 19.42 13.94
C HIS A 1026 -14.70 20.58 14.26
N LEU A 1027 -14.31 20.76 15.52
CA LEU A 1027 -13.42 21.81 16.02
C LEU A 1027 -12.07 21.20 16.40
N ARG A 1028 -11.38 20.65 15.39
CA ARG A 1028 -10.15 19.84 15.53
C ARG A 1028 -9.02 20.59 16.26
N PHE A 1029 -8.09 19.83 16.84
CA PHE A 1029 -6.90 20.33 17.55
C PHE A 1029 -6.12 21.45 16.82
N ASN A 1030 -5.93 21.34 15.51
CA ASN A 1030 -5.16 22.29 14.68
C ASN A 1030 -6.02 23.39 14.03
N MET A 1031 -7.28 23.55 14.43
CA MET A 1031 -8.21 24.53 13.85
C MET A 1031 -8.38 25.79 14.71
N GLU A 1032 -7.58 25.97 15.76
CA GLU A 1032 -7.54 27.22 16.50
C GLU A 1032 -7.18 28.37 15.52
N PRO A 1033 -8.02 29.41 15.40
CA PRO A 1033 -7.81 30.46 14.41
C PRO A 1033 -6.79 31.51 14.90
N GLU A 1034 -5.55 31.06 15.13
CA GLU A 1034 -4.46 31.85 15.73
C GLU A 1034 -4.12 33.13 14.94
N ASP A 1035 -4.32 33.12 13.61
CA ASP A 1035 -4.02 34.23 12.69
C ASP A 1035 -5.01 35.42 12.78
N LEU A 1036 -6.11 35.31 13.53
CA LEU A 1036 -7.13 36.36 13.63
C LEU A 1036 -6.85 37.42 14.69
N ALA A 1037 -5.83 37.24 15.54
CA ALA A 1037 -5.41 38.22 16.55
C ALA A 1037 -4.05 38.85 16.17
N ASN A 1038 -3.90 40.18 16.24
CA ASN A 1038 -2.57 40.80 16.17
C ASN A 1038 -1.73 40.46 17.41
N PRO A 1039 -0.40 40.66 17.35
CA PRO A 1039 0.50 40.51 18.51
C PRO A 1039 0.13 41.35 19.75
N ASP A 1040 -0.71 42.39 19.59
CA ASP A 1040 -1.17 43.28 20.66
C ASP A 1040 -2.65 42.99 21.10
N GLY A 1041 -3.31 41.99 20.51
CA GLY A 1041 -4.69 41.57 20.81
C GLY A 1041 -4.78 40.42 21.82
N GLY A 1042 -5.99 40.12 22.32
CA GLY A 1042 -6.24 39.04 23.29
C GLY A 1042 -6.97 37.85 22.66
N ARG A 1043 -6.62 36.64 23.12
CA ARG A 1043 -7.37 35.39 22.88
C ARG A 1043 -7.74 34.79 24.22
N THR A 1044 -9.01 34.47 24.39
CA THR A 1044 -9.51 33.77 25.58
C THR A 1044 -10.35 32.59 25.14
N ALA A 1045 -10.10 31.43 25.75
CA ALA A 1045 -10.84 30.21 25.54
C ALA A 1045 -11.26 29.68 26.91
N GLU A 1046 -12.53 29.31 27.05
CA GLU A 1046 -13.09 28.73 28.26
C GLU A 1046 -13.84 27.46 27.88
N ALA A 1047 -13.66 26.40 28.66
CA ALA A 1047 -14.34 25.13 28.44
C ALA A 1047 -14.76 24.52 29.77
N GLU A 1048 -16.00 24.05 29.85
CA GLU A 1048 -16.54 23.32 30.98
C GLU A 1048 -17.07 21.97 30.51
N PHE A 1049 -16.57 20.90 31.12
CA PHE A 1049 -17.04 19.54 30.93
C PHE A 1049 -17.83 19.12 32.16
N SER A 1050 -19.04 18.62 31.94
CA SER A 1050 -19.93 18.14 32.99
C SER A 1050 -20.17 16.65 32.76
N ILE A 1051 -19.61 15.82 33.63
CA ILE A 1051 -19.83 14.37 33.68
C ILE A 1051 -20.83 14.14 34.81
N GLU A 1052 -22.08 13.82 34.48
CA GLU A 1052 -23.16 13.65 35.45
C GLU A 1052 -23.80 12.27 35.25
N PHE A 1053 -23.83 11.46 36.30
CA PHE A 1053 -24.38 10.09 36.24
C PHE A 1053 -25.87 10.08 36.63
N ASP A 1054 -26.67 9.29 35.90
CA ASP A 1054 -28.11 9.17 36.15
C ASP A 1054 -28.43 8.49 37.51
N GLU A 1055 -29.56 8.85 38.13
CA GLU A 1055 -30.04 8.21 39.37
C GLU A 1055 -30.20 6.69 39.19
N GLY A 1056 -29.30 5.90 39.78
CA GLY A 1056 -29.29 4.43 39.74
C GLY A 1056 -28.10 3.80 39.01
N ASP A 1057 -27.19 4.60 38.44
CA ASP A 1057 -25.90 4.15 37.91
C ASP A 1057 -24.76 4.48 38.89
N ASP A 1058 -24.62 3.65 39.93
CA ASP A 1058 -23.70 3.93 41.04
C ASP A 1058 -22.23 3.69 40.62
N ARG A 1059 -21.51 4.78 40.31
CA ARG A 1059 -20.09 4.75 39.95
C ARG A 1059 -19.18 4.81 41.17
N LEU A 1060 -18.37 3.77 41.38
CA LEU A 1060 -17.43 3.72 42.50
C LEU A 1060 -16.34 4.80 42.34
N TYR A 1061 -16.08 5.53 43.42
CA TYR A 1061 -15.05 6.57 43.45
C TYR A 1061 -13.67 6.11 42.97
N GLY A 1062 -13.20 4.94 43.42
CA GLY A 1062 -11.89 4.40 43.04
C GLY A 1062 -11.78 4.20 41.54
N ASP A 1063 -12.73 3.44 40.97
CA ASP A 1063 -12.72 3.08 39.55
C ASP A 1063 -12.89 4.32 38.66
N THR A 1064 -13.79 5.23 39.04
CA THR A 1064 -14.06 6.47 38.28
C THR A 1064 -12.85 7.38 38.21
N PHE A 1065 -12.19 7.63 39.35
CA PHE A 1065 -11.04 8.52 39.39
C PHE A 1065 -9.78 7.88 38.79
N ASP A 1066 -9.64 6.55 38.89
CA ASP A 1066 -8.53 5.82 38.25
C ASP A 1066 -8.66 5.88 36.72
N LEU A 1067 -9.89 5.73 36.19
CA LEU A 1067 -10.15 5.86 34.76
C LEU A 1067 -9.98 7.31 34.26
N LEU A 1068 -10.42 8.31 35.03
CA LEU A 1068 -10.17 9.72 34.71
C LEU A 1068 -8.66 10.04 34.67
N ASP A 1069 -7.88 9.47 35.60
CA ASP A 1069 -6.43 9.61 35.60
C ASP A 1069 -5.83 8.91 34.36
N GLU A 1070 -6.22 7.67 34.04
CA GLU A 1070 -5.73 6.97 32.84
C GLU A 1070 -6.04 7.73 31.54
N LEU A 1071 -7.27 8.24 31.39
CA LEU A 1071 -7.71 8.91 30.17
C LEU A 1071 -7.07 10.29 30.00
N LEU A 1072 -6.88 11.04 31.09
CA LEU A 1072 -6.51 12.44 31.05
C LEU A 1072 -5.08 12.75 31.54
N ALA A 1073 -4.30 11.77 32.02
CA ALA A 1073 -2.93 11.99 32.51
C ALA A 1073 -1.82 12.05 31.45
N VAL A 1074 -2.13 11.87 30.15
CA VAL A 1074 -1.11 11.90 29.09
C VAL A 1074 -0.65 13.34 28.83
N ASP A 1075 0.59 13.68 29.21
CA ASP A 1075 1.38 14.89 28.88
C ASP A 1075 0.59 16.17 28.50
N ASN A 1076 -0.14 16.74 29.47
CA ASN A 1076 -0.97 17.91 29.23
C ASN A 1076 -0.29 19.24 29.60
N ALA A 1077 -0.08 20.10 28.60
CA ALA A 1077 0.47 21.46 28.74
C ALA A 1077 -0.54 22.50 29.30
N PHE A 1078 -1.72 22.07 29.75
CA PHE A 1078 -2.78 22.95 30.27
C PHE A 1078 -3.16 22.61 31.72
N THR A 1079 -3.70 23.60 32.41
CA THR A 1079 -4.21 23.47 33.78
C THR A 1079 -5.72 23.44 33.81
N VAL A 1080 -6.29 22.69 34.75
CA VAL A 1080 -7.72 22.55 34.98
C VAL A 1080 -8.06 22.91 36.41
N THR A 1081 -9.29 23.35 36.65
CA THR A 1081 -9.91 23.26 37.98
C THR A 1081 -11.01 22.22 37.94
N MET A 1082 -11.08 21.38 38.96
CA MET A 1082 -12.04 20.29 39.02
C MET A 1082 -12.94 20.42 40.24
N HIS A 1083 -14.19 20.01 40.07
CA HIS A 1083 -15.18 19.90 41.12
C HIS A 1083 -15.81 18.52 41.04
N THR A 1084 -16.11 17.90 42.18
CA THR A 1084 -16.76 16.59 42.23
C THR A 1084 -17.72 16.50 43.39
N GLN A 1085 -18.79 15.74 43.16
CA GLN A 1085 -19.78 15.40 44.17
C GLN A 1085 -19.74 13.89 44.39
N ILE A 1086 -19.55 13.48 45.64
CA ILE A 1086 -19.46 12.08 46.05
C ILE A 1086 -20.49 11.81 47.14
N ARG A 1087 -21.42 10.89 46.88
CA ARG A 1087 -22.37 10.41 47.87
C ARG A 1087 -21.83 9.18 48.56
N VAL A 1088 -21.67 9.25 49.87
CA VAL A 1088 -21.31 8.12 50.73
C VAL A 1088 -22.59 7.48 51.21
N ILE A 1089 -22.82 6.22 50.84
CA ILE A 1089 -23.99 5.44 51.25
C ILE A 1089 -23.56 4.12 51.87
N GLU A 1090 -24.48 3.45 52.58
CA GLU A 1090 -24.22 2.09 53.06
C GLU A 1090 -24.02 1.13 51.87
N SER A 1091 -23.05 0.22 51.96
CA SER A 1091 -22.72 -0.72 50.88
C SER A 1091 -23.89 -1.64 50.50
N SER A 1092 -24.90 -1.78 51.35
CA SER A 1092 -26.15 -2.49 51.05
C SER A 1092 -27.11 -1.73 50.15
N GLU A 1093 -26.95 -0.41 50.03
CA GLU A 1093 -27.78 0.49 49.22
C GLU A 1093 -27.17 0.75 47.83
N VAL A 1094 -25.93 0.31 47.58
CA VAL A 1094 -25.29 0.37 46.25
C VAL A 1094 -26.05 -0.54 45.30
N SER A 1095 -26.55 0.04 44.21
CA SER A 1095 -27.21 -0.64 43.11
C SER A 1095 -26.26 -1.70 42.55
N GLN A 1096 -26.68 -2.96 42.49
CA GLN A 1096 -25.89 -4.00 41.84
C GLN A 1096 -25.84 -3.73 40.33
N VAL A 1097 -24.72 -3.18 39.87
CA VAL A 1097 -24.35 -3.03 38.44
C VAL A 1097 -24.34 -4.39 37.73
#